data_AF-A0A3C1EPD2-F1
#
_entry.id   AF-A0A3C1EPD2-F1
#
_cell.length_a   1.000
_cell.length_b   1.000
_cell.length_c   1.000
_cell.angle_alpha   90.00
_cell.angle_beta   90.00
_cell.angle_gamma   90.00
#
_symmetry.space_group_name_H-M   'P 1'
#
loop_
_entity.id
_entity.type
_entity.pdbx_description
1 polymer ?
#
loop_
_entity_poly.entity_id
_entity_poly.type
_entity_poly.pdbx_seq_one_letter_code
_entity_poly.pdbx_strand_id
1 'polypeptide(L)'
;MAGVFCVLALVLSLPGWAAGVRAVPRAARSSPLLASPFGLARPALGPGLNLKSSKIGLATTLPGALPTPWVGARPQQPVAVEPIAADAPLALPSRADNALQPSLERLEAAIPEAVSAESDLETRKYRADRSFDFKSETRGADVEPQRLGGPGASANADDGGGPDYPRREITYHGHTFHSVEFRPNIPVEAKIIEAIDASQSAIRIALYEFKLRGVLEALLRARQRGVKVEIILDYSNVFPENDPEAEYRARRSNEIWGLIREGFDFLVLRGVSPYGIMHNKFAIFDDELAEFGSYNWSFSAEKSHYENANFSTDQALVADLSDYWDYLRRQSAPFAQAKDHAWPKTAPPPPKSRTAVVFNDARLPAGIFMPNGADFEDAVVTAVDAAESSVDAAMFALRSTRIAQALARARRRGLSVRFIMDEGQSQSEYFSAYASWLAQQGIEIRVLGGPDPDSEYPKAQKMHHKFMVLDGKLVETGSPNWTKRASMDNYENARFLDDPIDAAGYAFAFSHMFSVARTYSPPALPADLPTDDELADDILHPSLPDPNPPPPEPSPLPPPGAVAFHDENFPSSALLPNDPIEPLLVRAIDASQKSIRLALYEFTSEPILEALRRARDRGLKIELVLDRGHLYTSGIDHEGHPRKPKPQVVALAKEGFDMKILRGRSSGVMHNKYLVFDDEMVVFGSYNLTKVTEEHHFENVIFSGDSRRIDYYNRYFAYMRALANDIDFDKLDDILNRVSDSGTESDDEPSQPEPEAADPQAAFPPPPEDPARPIDLNGEAFPLELFSPLGRIEETLIRAIKAAKFSIDIAMFSFYSQKIAEALLTAKAADPELKIRLVFDYSQSRLEKLDAWFVDHGFDLRLLAGPNGPEGDPMFEKMHNKFMLIDGKLLETGSFNYSPNAQNNSFENANFIDDLVELARYAAYFERLWLLGWEAPPATRKPSQARPSLANPSALQV
;
A
#
# COMPACT_ATOMS: atom_id res chain seq x y z
N MET A 1 22.80 70.63 33.76
CA MET A 1 21.53 69.89 33.59
C MET A 1 21.83 68.79 32.58
N ALA A 2 21.56 67.52 32.91
CA ALA A 2 22.37 66.35 32.50
C ALA A 2 21.49 65.10 32.28
N GLY A 3 21.92 64.01 31.63
CA GLY A 3 23.20 63.67 30.96
C GLY A 3 23.03 62.39 30.09
N VAL A 4 23.80 62.13 29.01
CA VAL A 4 25.22 61.65 28.97
C VAL A 4 25.34 60.17 29.44
N PHE A 5 25.93 59.17 28.75
CA PHE A 5 26.51 58.95 27.39
C PHE A 5 26.97 57.46 27.26
N CYS A 6 27.31 56.98 26.04
CA CYS A 6 28.36 55.96 25.73
C CYS A 6 28.26 54.48 26.24
N VAL A 7 29.05 53.48 25.78
CA VAL A 7 29.54 53.02 24.44
C VAL A 7 30.54 51.83 24.59
N LEU A 8 30.56 50.90 23.61
CA LEU A 8 31.64 49.95 23.18
C LEU A 8 32.12 48.72 24.02
N ALA A 9 32.33 47.65 23.24
CA ALA A 9 33.50 46.73 23.15
C ALA A 9 33.52 45.34 23.82
N LEU A 10 33.87 44.34 23.00
CA LEU A 10 34.30 42.98 23.33
C LEU A 10 35.78 42.94 23.79
N VAL A 11 36.23 41.85 24.43
CA VAL A 11 37.21 40.86 23.85
C VAL A 11 37.49 39.69 24.83
N LEU A 12 37.89 38.56 24.25
CA LEU A 12 38.16 37.22 24.82
C LEU A 12 39.36 37.13 25.80
N SER A 13 39.34 36.13 26.70
CA SER A 13 40.44 35.13 26.87
C SER A 13 40.18 34.07 27.97
N LEU A 14 40.53 32.80 27.67
CA LEU A 14 40.83 31.69 28.61
C LEU A 14 42.36 31.73 28.98
N PRO A 15 42.99 30.86 29.83
CA PRO A 15 42.55 29.60 30.46
C PRO A 15 43.03 29.32 31.93
N GLY A 16 42.71 28.13 32.50
CA GLY A 16 43.73 27.30 33.18
C GLY A 16 43.61 26.86 34.67
N TRP A 17 43.60 25.53 34.88
CA TRP A 17 44.33 24.73 35.92
C TRP A 17 43.92 24.70 37.43
N ALA A 18 43.31 23.57 37.81
CA ALA A 18 43.69 22.58 38.86
C ALA A 18 43.97 22.92 40.36
N ALA A 19 43.36 22.09 41.24
CA ALA A 19 43.95 21.31 42.37
C ALA A 19 43.41 21.53 43.82
N GLY A 20 43.24 20.41 44.56
CA GLY A 20 43.23 20.33 46.04
C GLY A 20 41.85 20.16 46.74
N VAL A 21 41.56 19.28 47.73
CA VAL A 21 42.01 17.95 48.25
C VAL A 21 41.51 17.81 49.72
N ARG A 22 40.85 16.69 50.09
CA ARG A 22 40.50 16.19 51.48
C ARG A 22 39.55 17.07 52.34
N ALA A 23 38.65 16.56 53.19
CA ALA A 23 38.72 15.39 54.09
C ALA A 23 37.35 14.89 54.63
N VAL A 24 37.35 13.65 55.17
CA VAL A 24 36.35 12.94 56.00
C VAL A 24 37.13 12.59 57.32
N PRO A 25 36.60 12.40 58.58
CA PRO A 25 35.52 11.45 58.92
C PRO A 25 34.78 11.53 60.31
N ARG A 26 33.99 10.46 60.63
CA ARG A 26 33.53 9.95 61.97
C ARG A 26 32.46 10.78 62.75
N ALA A 27 31.64 10.26 63.69
CA ALA A 27 31.08 8.92 64.07
C ALA A 27 30.00 9.17 65.20
N ALA A 28 29.34 8.24 65.94
CA ALA A 28 29.42 6.78 66.09
C ALA A 28 28.12 6.13 66.69
N ARG A 29 27.83 4.88 66.27
CA ARG A 29 27.24 3.70 66.97
C ARG A 29 26.71 3.79 68.43
N SER A 30 25.58 3.09 68.68
CA SER A 30 25.47 1.99 69.69
C SER A 30 24.18 1.14 69.55
N SER A 31 24.25 -0.15 69.95
CA SER A 31 23.16 -1.16 70.02
C SER A 31 22.82 -1.44 71.52
N PRO A 32 22.16 -2.54 72.02
CA PRO A 32 21.57 -3.75 71.38
C PRO A 32 20.29 -4.43 72.06
N LEU A 33 19.77 -5.49 71.39
CA LEU A 33 19.23 -6.81 71.89
C LEU A 33 17.90 -7.01 72.72
N LEU A 34 17.18 -8.07 72.26
CA LEU A 34 16.39 -9.14 72.96
C LEU A 34 15.01 -8.87 73.64
N ALA A 35 13.95 -9.53 73.13
CA ALA A 35 13.35 -10.78 73.70
C ALA A 35 11.91 -11.08 73.18
N SER A 36 11.51 -12.36 73.12
CA SER A 36 10.13 -12.85 72.90
C SER A 36 9.75 -13.87 73.99
N PRO A 37 8.46 -14.17 74.22
CA PRO A 37 7.99 -15.54 73.93
C PRO A 37 6.50 -15.72 73.51
N PHE A 38 6.22 -16.90 72.94
CA PHE A 38 4.97 -17.71 72.79
C PHE A 38 3.58 -17.20 73.27
N GLY A 39 2.45 -17.57 72.62
CA GLY A 39 2.31 -18.40 71.40
C GLY A 39 0.88 -18.90 71.08
N LEU A 40 0.81 -19.79 70.07
CA LEU A 40 -0.24 -20.80 69.71
C LEU A 40 -1.74 -20.41 69.56
N ALA A 41 -2.21 -20.32 68.30
CA ALA A 41 -3.30 -21.16 67.74
C ALA A 41 -3.39 -21.04 66.19
N ARG A 42 -3.89 -22.10 65.51
CA ARG A 42 -4.21 -22.22 64.07
C ARG A 42 -5.72 -22.60 63.95
N PRO A 43 -6.41 -22.63 62.77
CA PRO A 43 -5.91 -22.71 61.38
C PRO A 43 -6.67 -21.91 60.26
N ALA A 44 -6.10 -21.98 59.04
CA ALA A 44 -6.75 -22.19 57.72
C ALA A 44 -7.50 -21.09 56.91
N LEU A 45 -7.14 -21.09 55.60
CA LEU A 45 -7.91 -20.78 54.36
C LEU A 45 -8.14 -19.32 53.87
N GLY A 46 -7.70 -19.09 52.60
CA GLY A 46 -8.35 -18.20 51.63
C GLY A 46 -7.72 -16.81 51.41
N PRO A 47 -7.14 -16.50 50.23
CA PRO A 47 -6.78 -15.13 49.86
C PRO A 47 -7.99 -14.36 49.32
N GLY A 48 -8.11 -13.08 49.66
CA GLY A 48 -9.20 -12.20 49.24
C GLY A 48 -8.72 -10.84 48.75
N LEU A 49 -9.37 -10.34 47.71
CA LEU A 49 -9.21 -9.01 47.12
C LEU A 49 -9.36 -7.88 48.18
N ASN A 50 -8.71 -6.73 47.96
CA ASN A 50 -9.49 -5.53 47.61
C ASN A 50 -8.70 -4.28 47.15
N LEU A 51 -9.34 -3.62 46.17
CA LEU A 51 -9.30 -2.22 45.78
C LEU A 51 -9.05 -1.19 46.90
N LYS A 52 -8.43 -0.05 46.55
CA LYS A 52 -9.00 1.29 46.85
C LYS A 52 -8.39 2.45 46.05
N SER A 53 -9.24 3.46 45.83
CA SER A 53 -9.02 4.68 45.03
C SER A 53 -8.88 5.94 45.90
N SER A 54 -8.42 7.06 45.30
CA SER A 54 -8.74 8.48 45.61
C SER A 54 -7.87 9.39 44.71
N LYS A 55 -8.17 10.65 44.32
CA LYS A 55 -9.14 11.72 44.70
C LYS A 55 -9.56 12.45 43.40
N ILE A 56 -10.80 12.86 43.11
CA ILE A 56 -11.70 13.87 43.73
C ILE A 56 -11.21 15.33 43.67
N GLY A 57 -11.99 16.17 42.97
CA GLY A 57 -12.03 17.64 43.07
C GLY A 57 -13.34 18.19 42.47
N LEU A 58 -14.26 18.69 43.30
CA LEU A 58 -15.60 19.20 42.92
C LEU A 58 -15.64 20.73 42.78
N ALA A 59 -16.56 21.25 41.94
CA ALA A 59 -17.49 22.33 42.30
C ALA A 59 -18.64 22.49 41.27
N THR A 60 -19.80 23.00 41.71
CA THR A 60 -21.11 22.99 41.04
C THR A 60 -21.66 24.39 40.71
N THR A 61 -22.45 24.54 39.62
CA THR A 61 -23.68 25.37 39.59
C THR A 61 -24.59 25.09 38.36
N LEU A 62 -25.90 25.13 38.58
CA LEU A 62 -27.02 25.29 37.61
C LEU A 62 -27.76 26.62 37.98
N PRO A 63 -28.78 27.16 37.25
CA PRO A 63 -29.64 26.58 36.18
C PRO A 63 -29.96 27.52 34.97
N GLY A 64 -30.79 27.09 34.00
CA GLY A 64 -31.40 28.01 33.02
C GLY A 64 -32.25 27.36 31.89
N ALA A 65 -33.57 27.58 31.91
CA ALA A 65 -34.62 27.01 31.03
C ALA A 65 -34.53 27.27 29.51
N LEU A 66 -35.14 26.37 28.71
CA LEU A 66 -35.87 26.68 27.45
C LEU A 66 -37.11 25.75 27.27
N PRO A 67 -38.12 26.13 26.44
CA PRO A 67 -39.51 25.65 26.60
C PRO A 67 -40.01 24.62 25.57
N THR A 68 -41.15 23.99 25.89
CA THR A 68 -42.00 23.21 24.98
C THR A 68 -42.94 24.09 24.14
N PRO A 69 -43.53 23.52 23.08
CA PRO A 69 -45.00 23.59 22.95
C PRO A 69 -45.69 22.22 22.75
N TRP A 70 -47.00 22.22 22.99
CA TRP A 70 -47.97 21.11 22.92
C TRP A 70 -48.07 20.42 21.53
N VAL A 71 -48.35 19.12 21.37
CA VAL A 71 -49.47 18.26 21.86
C VAL A 71 -50.83 18.50 21.16
N GLY A 72 -51.20 17.55 20.29
CA GLY A 72 -52.57 17.28 19.84
C GLY A 72 -52.80 15.77 19.86
N ALA A 73 -53.81 15.29 20.60
CA ALA A 73 -53.90 13.89 21.02
C ALA A 73 -54.92 13.04 20.25
N ARG A 74 -54.60 11.73 20.09
CA ARG A 74 -55.50 10.58 20.35
C ARG A 74 -54.77 9.25 20.13
N PRO A 75 -54.44 8.48 21.19
CA PRO A 75 -54.12 7.06 21.06
C PRO A 75 -55.38 6.21 21.15
N GLN A 76 -55.54 5.23 20.25
CA GLN A 76 -56.40 4.06 20.49
C GLN A 76 -55.55 2.86 20.93
N GLN A 77 -56.22 1.83 21.46
CA GLN A 77 -55.67 0.87 22.40
C GLN A 77 -54.58 -0.06 21.81
N PRO A 78 -53.60 -0.50 22.63
CA PRO A 78 -52.72 -1.60 22.26
C PRO A 78 -53.47 -2.94 22.31
N VAL A 79 -53.40 -3.70 21.23
CA VAL A 79 -53.78 -5.13 21.23
C VAL A 79 -52.62 -5.93 21.84
N ALA A 80 -52.93 -6.92 22.67
CA ALA A 80 -51.94 -7.71 23.38
C ALA A 80 -51.07 -8.56 22.43
N VAL A 81 -49.78 -8.66 22.75
CA VAL A 81 -48.85 -9.63 22.16
C VAL A 81 -48.51 -10.64 23.26
N GLU A 82 -48.90 -11.89 23.07
CA GLU A 82 -48.43 -13.00 23.91
C GLU A 82 -47.01 -13.45 23.48
N PRO A 83 -46.16 -13.91 24.41
CA PRO A 83 -44.82 -14.37 24.08
C PRO A 83 -44.87 -15.78 23.48
N ILE A 84 -44.37 -15.94 22.25
CA ILE A 84 -44.11 -17.27 21.68
C ILE A 84 -42.69 -17.71 22.04
N ALA A 85 -42.58 -18.95 22.52
CA ALA A 85 -41.35 -19.52 23.04
C ALA A 85 -40.30 -19.76 21.95
N ALA A 86 -39.02 -19.73 22.36
CA ALA A 86 -37.94 -20.31 21.57
C ALA A 86 -38.06 -21.84 21.59
N ASP A 87 -38.02 -22.47 20.40
CA ASP A 87 -37.41 -23.79 20.11
C ASP A 87 -37.91 -24.33 18.75
N ALA A 88 -37.23 -24.00 17.64
CA ALA A 88 -37.20 -24.79 16.40
C ALA A 88 -36.13 -24.24 15.42
N PRO A 89 -35.34 -25.09 14.74
CA PRO A 89 -34.36 -24.64 13.75
C PRO A 89 -34.99 -24.43 12.37
N LEU A 90 -34.60 -23.36 11.66
CA LEU A 90 -34.96 -23.15 10.26
C LEU A 90 -33.98 -23.90 9.34
N ALA A 91 -34.46 -24.97 8.72
CA ALA A 91 -33.74 -25.70 7.69
C ALA A 91 -33.89 -25.02 6.31
N LEU A 92 -32.81 -25.00 5.53
CA LEU A 92 -32.83 -24.58 4.13
C LEU A 92 -33.62 -25.59 3.26
N PRO A 93 -34.41 -25.15 2.27
CA PRO A 93 -35.20 -26.05 1.43
C PRO A 93 -34.33 -26.91 0.50
N SER A 94 -34.87 -28.09 0.17
CA SER A 94 -34.14 -29.27 -0.29
C SER A 94 -33.81 -29.33 -1.78
N ARG A 95 -32.76 -30.11 -2.08
CA ARG A 95 -32.44 -30.63 -3.43
C ARG A 95 -33.05 -32.04 -3.59
N ALA A 96 -33.52 -32.34 -4.81
CA ALA A 96 -33.84 -33.66 -5.38
C ALA A 96 -35.11 -34.43 -4.90
N ASP A 97 -35.97 -34.81 -5.86
CA ASP A 97 -36.36 -36.19 -6.23
C ASP A 97 -37.67 -36.20 -7.08
N ASN A 98 -37.95 -37.15 -8.00
CA ASN A 98 -37.11 -38.00 -8.87
C ASN A 98 -37.99 -38.66 -9.98
N ALA A 99 -37.36 -39.40 -10.91
CA ALA A 99 -37.91 -40.43 -11.82
C ALA A 99 -38.37 -40.04 -13.25
N LEU A 100 -37.61 -40.48 -14.27
CA LEU A 100 -37.95 -41.63 -15.14
C LEU A 100 -36.82 -41.91 -16.16
N GLN A 101 -36.26 -43.13 -16.12
CA GLN A 101 -35.39 -43.71 -17.16
C GLN A 101 -36.22 -44.70 -18.01
N PRO A 102 -35.87 -44.97 -19.28
CA PRO A 102 -34.96 -46.10 -19.52
C PRO A 102 -34.06 -46.01 -20.79
N SER A 103 -33.25 -47.05 -20.99
CA SER A 103 -32.53 -47.48 -22.22
C SER A 103 -31.17 -46.84 -22.56
N LEU A 104 -30.17 -47.22 -21.76
CA LEU A 104 -28.87 -47.65 -22.29
C LEU A 104 -29.09 -48.88 -23.20
N GLU A 105 -28.99 -48.72 -24.52
CA GLU A 105 -28.68 -49.78 -25.52
C GLU A 105 -28.75 -49.19 -26.96
N ARG A 106 -27.67 -48.56 -27.45
CA ARG A 106 -27.45 -48.43 -28.92
C ARG A 106 -26.10 -47.96 -29.46
N LEU A 107 -25.20 -47.37 -28.67
CA LEU A 107 -23.94 -46.79 -29.18
C LEU A 107 -22.69 -47.17 -28.36
N GLU A 108 -22.52 -48.48 -28.14
CA GLU A 108 -21.35 -49.04 -27.42
C GLU A 108 -20.49 -49.93 -28.34
N ALA A 109 -20.37 -49.56 -29.63
CA ALA A 109 -19.72 -50.40 -30.64
C ALA A 109 -18.95 -49.61 -31.73
N ALA A 110 -18.07 -48.68 -31.32
CA ALA A 110 -16.90 -48.25 -32.09
C ALA A 110 -16.00 -47.28 -31.28
N ILE A 111 -15.17 -47.80 -30.36
CA ILE A 111 -14.08 -47.04 -29.74
C ILE A 111 -12.74 -47.71 -30.08
N PRO A 112 -11.93 -47.10 -30.97
CA PRO A 112 -10.48 -47.32 -31.00
C PRO A 112 -9.80 -46.44 -29.95
N GLU A 113 -8.71 -46.93 -29.36
CA GLU A 113 -7.93 -46.21 -28.35
C GLU A 113 -7.23 -44.97 -28.93
N ALA A 114 -7.45 -43.80 -28.31
CA ALA A 114 -6.53 -42.67 -28.33
C ALA A 114 -6.69 -41.88 -27.01
N VAL A 115 -5.57 -41.50 -26.40
CA VAL A 115 -5.51 -41.02 -25.00
C VAL A 115 -5.49 -39.49 -24.92
N SER A 116 -6.10 -38.97 -23.86
CA SER A 116 -5.97 -37.61 -23.28
C SER A 116 -6.25 -36.38 -24.16
N ALA A 117 -7.41 -35.73 -23.92
CA ALA A 117 -7.54 -34.27 -23.88
C ALA A 117 -8.95 -33.85 -23.41
N GLU A 118 -9.18 -33.64 -22.10
CA GLU A 118 -10.38 -32.91 -21.65
C GLU A 118 -10.25 -32.34 -20.23
N SER A 119 -9.53 -31.21 -20.11
CA SER A 119 -9.57 -30.31 -18.95
C SER A 119 -9.08 -28.90 -19.30
N ASP A 120 -9.41 -28.40 -20.51
CA ASP A 120 -8.71 -27.23 -21.08
C ASP A 120 -9.62 -26.32 -21.95
N LEU A 121 -10.79 -25.96 -21.41
CA LEU A 121 -11.75 -25.02 -22.05
C LEU A 121 -12.02 -23.76 -21.21
N GLU A 122 -12.01 -23.84 -19.87
CA GLU A 122 -12.09 -22.66 -18.97
C GLU A 122 -10.77 -21.85 -18.99
N THR A 123 -9.63 -22.53 -18.95
CA THR A 123 -8.27 -21.95 -18.93
C THR A 123 -7.88 -21.19 -20.21
N ARG A 124 -8.50 -21.50 -21.36
CA ARG A 124 -8.10 -20.91 -22.65
C ARG A 124 -8.76 -19.57 -22.98
N LYS A 125 -9.97 -19.30 -22.47
CA LYS A 125 -10.62 -17.99 -22.67
C LYS A 125 -9.98 -16.85 -21.87
N TYR A 126 -9.24 -17.18 -20.81
CA TYR A 126 -8.55 -16.19 -19.96
C TYR A 126 -7.13 -15.81 -20.43
N ARG A 127 -6.60 -16.47 -21.47
CA ARG A 127 -5.18 -16.38 -21.86
C ARG A 127 -4.85 -15.49 -23.06
N ALA A 128 -5.86 -14.90 -23.71
CA ALA A 128 -5.70 -14.32 -25.04
C ALA A 128 -5.39 -12.80 -25.09
N ASP A 129 -5.47 -12.07 -23.97
CA ASP A 129 -5.47 -10.59 -23.99
C ASP A 129 -4.82 -9.94 -22.74
N ARG A 130 -4.02 -10.72 -21.98
CA ARG A 130 -3.38 -10.28 -20.71
C ARG A 130 -2.01 -10.94 -20.46
N SER A 131 -1.20 -11.13 -21.50
CA SER A 131 0.23 -11.40 -21.29
C SER A 131 0.92 -10.12 -20.81
N PHE A 132 1.59 -10.17 -19.67
CA PHE A 132 2.48 -9.10 -19.23
C PHE A 132 3.72 -9.11 -20.16
N ASP A 133 3.92 -8.14 -21.05
CA ASP A 133 5.17 -8.06 -21.81
C ASP A 133 6.23 -7.32 -20.97
N PHE A 134 7.34 -7.99 -20.72
CA PHE A 134 8.30 -7.69 -19.65
C PHE A 134 9.29 -6.56 -20.00
N LYS A 135 8.86 -5.53 -20.73
CA LYS A 135 9.77 -4.63 -21.46
C LYS A 135 9.71 -3.13 -21.20
N SER A 136 8.87 -2.63 -20.29
CA SER A 136 9.17 -1.32 -19.67
C SER A 136 9.27 -1.40 -18.14
N GLU A 137 10.48 -1.13 -17.65
CA GLU A 137 10.78 -0.03 -16.71
C GLU A 137 12.27 0.37 -16.82
N THR A 138 12.86 0.35 -18.02
CA THR A 138 14.17 0.97 -18.26
C THR A 138 14.03 2.47 -18.49
N ARG A 139 13.66 3.21 -17.43
CA ARG A 139 14.05 4.62 -17.28
C ARG A 139 14.98 4.75 -16.07
N GLY A 140 16.22 4.34 -16.31
CA GLY A 140 17.31 4.35 -15.32
C GLY A 140 18.53 3.52 -15.73
N ALA A 141 18.41 2.62 -16.71
CA ALA A 141 19.46 1.66 -17.08
C ALA A 141 19.64 1.49 -18.60
N ASP A 142 19.90 2.59 -19.31
CA ASP A 142 20.49 2.57 -20.65
C ASP A 142 21.61 3.63 -20.73
N VAL A 143 22.77 3.24 -20.20
CA VAL A 143 24.06 3.84 -20.57
C VAL A 143 24.82 2.74 -21.28
N GLU A 144 25.19 2.95 -22.54
CA GLU A 144 26.12 2.06 -23.25
C GLU A 144 27.35 1.76 -22.37
N PRO A 145 28.06 0.63 -22.58
CA PRO A 145 29.35 0.39 -21.93
C PRO A 145 30.43 1.32 -22.50
N GLN A 146 30.28 2.63 -22.24
CA GLN A 146 31.36 3.58 -22.31
C GLN A 146 32.47 3.03 -21.43
N ARG A 147 33.66 2.91 -22.01
CA ARG A 147 34.87 2.60 -21.25
C ARG A 147 35.04 3.67 -20.18
N LEU A 148 34.65 3.34 -18.95
CA LEU A 148 34.97 4.15 -17.77
C LEU A 148 36.49 4.30 -17.75
N GLY A 149 36.95 5.50 -18.11
CA GLY A 149 38.33 5.89 -17.89
C GLY A 149 38.61 5.72 -16.40
N GLY A 150 39.65 4.93 -16.08
CA GLY A 150 39.90 4.55 -14.69
C GLY A 150 39.94 5.76 -13.76
N PRO A 151 39.31 5.68 -12.57
CA PRO A 151 39.18 6.83 -11.69
C PRO A 151 40.56 7.38 -11.32
N GLY A 152 40.75 8.68 -11.55
CA GLY A 152 41.90 9.40 -11.04
C GLY A 152 41.95 9.30 -9.52
N ALA A 153 43.12 8.99 -8.97
CA ALA A 153 43.27 8.72 -7.54
C ALA A 153 43.04 9.97 -6.67
N SER A 154 41.83 10.12 -6.08
CA SER A 154 41.60 10.99 -4.92
C SER A 154 40.41 10.55 -4.05
N ALA A 155 40.70 9.63 -3.13
CA ALA A 155 40.19 9.46 -1.76
C ALA A 155 38.79 9.99 -1.33
N ASN A 156 38.03 9.07 -0.72
CA ASN A 156 37.15 9.25 0.45
C ASN A 156 35.77 9.91 0.27
N ALA A 157 34.84 9.19 -0.36
CA ALA A 157 33.44 9.12 0.08
C ALA A 157 33.10 7.63 0.30
N ASP A 158 32.95 7.23 1.56
CA ASP A 158 32.72 5.85 2.00
C ASP A 158 31.24 5.73 2.39
N ASP A 159 30.47 5.00 1.58
CA ASP A 159 29.02 4.80 1.71
C ASP A 159 28.68 3.53 2.54
N GLY A 160 29.65 3.00 3.27
CA GLY A 160 29.56 1.72 3.97
C GLY A 160 30.10 0.54 3.15
N GLY A 161 30.52 0.78 1.91
CA GLY A 161 31.29 -0.15 1.08
C GLY A 161 32.73 -0.34 1.54
N GLY A 162 32.93 -0.61 2.84
CA GLY A 162 34.23 -0.79 3.47
C GLY A 162 35.17 -1.78 2.75
N PRO A 163 36.49 -1.68 2.98
CA PRO A 163 37.53 -2.28 2.12
C PRO A 163 37.37 -3.77 1.80
N ASP A 164 38.07 -4.22 0.76
CA ASP A 164 38.12 -5.62 0.34
C ASP A 164 38.41 -6.55 1.53
N TYR A 165 37.49 -7.49 1.77
CA TYR A 165 37.42 -8.31 2.98
C TYR A 165 37.58 -9.80 2.67
N PRO A 166 38.10 -10.61 3.61
CA PRO A 166 38.24 -12.05 3.41
C PRO A 166 36.90 -12.72 3.12
N ARG A 167 36.82 -13.42 1.99
CA ARG A 167 35.70 -14.26 1.55
C ARG A 167 36.25 -15.36 0.64
N ARG A 168 35.56 -16.50 0.55
CA ARG A 168 35.97 -17.61 -0.31
C ARG A 168 35.29 -17.51 -1.66
N GLU A 169 36.00 -17.81 -2.74
CA GLU A 169 35.38 -18.03 -4.04
C GLU A 169 34.71 -19.42 -4.07
N ILE A 170 33.54 -19.49 -4.70
CA ILE A 170 32.74 -20.70 -4.88
C ILE A 170 32.32 -20.75 -6.35
N THR A 171 32.31 -21.94 -6.96
CA THR A 171 31.89 -22.12 -8.35
C THR A 171 30.60 -22.93 -8.43
N TYR A 172 29.62 -22.42 -9.19
CA TYR A 172 28.36 -23.09 -9.48
C TYR A 172 28.05 -22.93 -10.98
N HIS A 173 27.87 -24.05 -11.69
CA HIS A 173 27.69 -24.11 -13.17
C HIS A 173 28.63 -23.23 -14.01
N GLY A 174 29.87 -23.00 -13.54
CA GLY A 174 30.88 -22.17 -14.21
C GLY A 174 30.85 -20.68 -13.86
N HIS A 175 29.93 -20.25 -13.01
CA HIS A 175 29.84 -18.91 -12.44
C HIS A 175 30.56 -18.83 -11.08
N THR A 176 31.14 -17.67 -10.75
CA THR A 176 31.85 -17.44 -9.49
C THR A 176 31.03 -16.59 -8.52
N PHE A 177 30.80 -17.16 -7.34
CA PHE A 177 30.14 -16.56 -6.18
C PHE A 177 31.16 -16.38 -5.05
N HIS A 178 30.83 -15.55 -4.06
CA HIS A 178 31.56 -15.51 -2.80
C HIS A 178 30.76 -16.19 -1.68
N SER A 179 31.43 -16.81 -0.72
CA SER A 179 30.80 -17.46 0.44
C SER A 179 29.90 -16.56 1.28
N VAL A 180 30.25 -15.28 1.37
CA VAL A 180 29.47 -14.24 2.03
C VAL A 180 29.55 -12.94 1.25
N GLU A 181 28.42 -12.26 1.13
CA GLU A 181 28.25 -10.93 0.56
C GLU A 181 27.56 -10.02 1.58
N PHE A 182 28.03 -8.77 1.67
CA PHE A 182 27.47 -7.74 2.56
C PHE A 182 26.91 -6.57 1.75
N ARG A 183 25.70 -6.10 2.11
CA ARG A 183 25.19 -4.78 1.72
C ARG A 183 25.69 -3.73 2.73
N PRO A 184 26.11 -2.53 2.29
CA PRO A 184 26.04 -2.01 0.92
C PRO A 184 27.23 -2.35 0.00
N ASN A 185 28.25 -3.09 0.48
CA ASN A 185 29.51 -3.32 -0.24
C ASN A 185 29.35 -3.93 -1.64
N ILE A 186 28.56 -5.00 -1.79
CA ILE A 186 28.40 -5.73 -3.06
C ILE A 186 26.90 -5.93 -3.35
N PRO A 187 26.38 -5.64 -4.56
CA PRO A 187 24.97 -5.86 -4.90
C PRO A 187 24.59 -7.35 -4.82
N VAL A 188 23.62 -7.69 -3.98
CA VAL A 188 23.22 -9.09 -3.73
C VAL A 188 22.15 -9.54 -4.72
N GLU A 189 21.26 -8.64 -5.15
CA GLU A 189 20.28 -8.91 -6.21
C GLU A 189 20.95 -9.50 -7.47
N ALA A 190 22.08 -8.94 -7.90
CA ALA A 190 22.80 -9.40 -9.09
C ALA A 190 23.29 -10.84 -8.95
N LYS A 191 23.71 -11.27 -7.74
CA LYS A 191 24.15 -12.65 -7.47
C LYS A 191 22.99 -13.63 -7.37
N ILE A 192 21.84 -13.20 -6.84
CA ILE A 192 20.61 -14.01 -6.89
C ILE A 192 20.16 -14.23 -8.34
N ILE A 193 20.17 -13.18 -9.17
CA ILE A 193 19.86 -13.29 -10.61
C ILE A 193 20.85 -14.21 -11.32
N GLU A 194 22.15 -14.08 -11.04
CA GLU A 194 23.19 -14.96 -11.62
C GLU A 194 22.95 -16.44 -11.26
N ALA A 195 22.61 -16.75 -10.00
CA ALA A 195 22.27 -18.11 -9.58
C ALA A 195 20.99 -18.64 -10.29
N ILE A 196 19.95 -17.81 -10.42
CA ILE A 196 18.71 -18.17 -11.12
C ILE A 196 18.95 -18.41 -12.61
N ASP A 197 19.75 -17.58 -13.28
CA ASP A 197 20.03 -17.75 -14.71
C ASP A 197 21.00 -18.90 -15.00
N ALA A 198 21.92 -19.21 -14.07
CA ALA A 198 22.79 -20.39 -14.15
C ALA A 198 22.05 -21.72 -13.89
N SER A 199 20.91 -21.69 -13.19
CA SER A 199 20.14 -22.89 -12.82
C SER A 199 19.52 -23.62 -14.00
N GLN A 200 19.56 -24.95 -13.94
CA GLN A 200 19.28 -25.89 -15.04
C GLN A 200 18.08 -26.82 -14.77
N SER A 201 17.71 -27.08 -13.51
CA SER A 201 16.73 -28.10 -13.14
C SER A 201 15.65 -27.61 -12.17
N ALA A 202 16.00 -27.01 -11.04
CA ALA A 202 15.05 -26.60 -10.01
C ALA A 202 15.55 -25.43 -9.15
N ILE A 203 14.61 -24.58 -8.75
CA ILE A 203 14.83 -23.45 -7.83
C ILE A 203 13.75 -23.52 -6.75
N ARG A 204 14.16 -23.71 -5.49
CA ARG A 204 13.27 -23.78 -4.32
C ARG A 204 13.51 -22.59 -3.40
N ILE A 205 12.46 -21.83 -3.11
CA ILE A 205 12.54 -20.52 -2.46
C ILE A 205 11.65 -20.51 -1.21
N ALA A 206 12.14 -19.92 -0.12
CA ALA A 206 11.35 -19.59 1.07
C ALA A 206 11.70 -18.18 1.56
N LEU A 207 10.78 -17.23 1.35
CA LEU A 207 11.01 -15.79 1.58
C LEU A 207 9.92 -15.11 2.41
N TYR A 208 10.38 -14.30 3.35
CA TYR A 208 9.54 -13.33 4.04
C TYR A 208 9.10 -12.22 3.08
N GLU A 209 10.03 -11.47 2.47
CA GLU A 209 9.67 -10.47 1.44
C GLU A 209 10.10 -10.89 0.03
N PHE A 210 9.24 -10.59 -0.94
CA PHE A 210 9.53 -10.71 -2.37
C PHE A 210 9.13 -9.40 -3.08
N LYS A 211 10.14 -8.56 -3.35
CA LYS A 211 10.03 -7.19 -3.87
C LYS A 211 11.26 -6.79 -4.72
N LEU A 212 11.79 -7.73 -5.51
CA LEU A 212 12.87 -7.49 -6.47
C LEU A 212 12.38 -7.88 -7.87
N ARG A 213 12.11 -6.87 -8.70
CA ARG A 213 11.59 -7.06 -10.06
C ARG A 213 12.55 -7.85 -10.96
N GLY A 214 13.85 -7.55 -10.92
CA GLY A 214 14.85 -8.27 -11.72
C GLY A 214 14.92 -9.76 -11.37
N VAL A 215 14.61 -10.12 -10.12
CA VAL A 215 14.52 -11.50 -9.66
C VAL A 215 13.26 -12.20 -10.17
N LEU A 216 12.09 -11.54 -10.16
CA LEU A 216 10.88 -12.08 -10.79
C LEU A 216 11.10 -12.36 -12.29
N GLU A 217 11.72 -11.42 -13.00
CA GLU A 217 12.08 -11.56 -14.41
C GLU A 217 13.06 -12.74 -14.64
N ALA A 218 14.02 -12.94 -13.73
CA ALA A 218 14.92 -14.10 -13.78
C ALA A 218 14.18 -15.44 -13.56
N LEU A 219 13.24 -15.51 -12.62
CA LEU A 219 12.43 -16.71 -12.38
C LEU A 219 11.52 -17.04 -13.56
N LEU A 220 11.04 -16.03 -14.28
CA LEU A 220 10.31 -16.19 -15.54
C LEU A 220 11.20 -16.75 -16.66
N ARG A 221 12.41 -16.20 -16.84
CA ARG A 221 13.42 -16.78 -17.75
C ARG A 221 13.72 -18.24 -17.38
N ALA A 222 13.87 -18.55 -16.10
CA ALA A 222 14.10 -19.92 -15.63
C ALA A 222 12.94 -20.86 -16.00
N ARG A 223 11.68 -20.47 -15.76
CA ARG A 223 10.50 -21.25 -16.20
C ARG A 223 10.47 -21.44 -17.73
N GLN A 224 10.80 -20.42 -18.51
CA GLN A 224 10.88 -20.51 -19.98
C GLN A 224 11.99 -21.48 -20.45
N ARG A 225 13.09 -21.60 -19.70
CA ARG A 225 14.14 -22.62 -19.93
C ARG A 225 13.74 -24.03 -19.45
N GLY A 226 12.59 -24.19 -18.81
CA GLY A 226 12.10 -25.47 -18.27
C GLY A 226 12.53 -25.78 -16.83
N VAL A 227 13.16 -24.82 -16.14
CA VAL A 227 13.57 -24.95 -14.73
C VAL A 227 12.33 -24.95 -13.83
N LYS A 228 12.26 -25.91 -12.90
CA LYS A 228 11.14 -26.02 -11.96
C LYS A 228 11.28 -24.99 -10.83
N VAL A 229 10.45 -23.96 -10.82
CA VAL A 229 10.44 -22.93 -9.75
C VAL A 229 9.35 -23.26 -8.74
N GLU A 230 9.71 -23.36 -7.46
CA GLU A 230 8.79 -23.63 -6.34
C GLU A 230 9.02 -22.61 -5.21
N ILE A 231 7.97 -21.88 -4.82
CA ILE A 231 8.08 -20.72 -3.93
C ILE A 231 7.16 -20.89 -2.71
N ILE A 232 7.68 -20.60 -1.53
CA ILE A 232 6.93 -20.45 -0.28
C ILE A 232 7.07 -18.99 0.20
N LEU A 233 5.95 -18.30 0.37
CA LEU A 233 5.89 -16.91 0.84
C LEU A 233 5.17 -16.78 2.18
N ASP A 234 5.48 -15.70 2.90
CA ASP A 234 4.82 -15.39 4.18
C ASP A 234 3.38 -14.88 4.01
N TYR A 235 2.48 -15.37 4.87
CA TYR A 235 1.07 -14.99 4.87
C TYR A 235 0.84 -13.49 4.96
N SER A 236 1.54 -12.75 5.82
CA SER A 236 1.34 -11.30 5.98
C SER A 236 1.86 -10.47 4.80
N ASN A 237 2.74 -11.03 3.97
CA ASN A 237 3.21 -10.40 2.73
C ASN A 237 2.25 -10.66 1.56
N VAL A 238 1.61 -11.83 1.54
CA VAL A 238 0.64 -12.22 0.51
C VAL A 238 -0.75 -11.67 0.82
N PHE A 239 -1.15 -11.59 2.08
CA PHE A 239 -2.43 -11.06 2.56
C PHE A 239 -2.19 -10.05 3.70
N PRO A 240 -1.61 -8.86 3.39
CA PRO A 240 -1.43 -7.82 4.40
C PRO A 240 -2.78 -7.30 4.91
N GLU A 241 -2.82 -6.96 6.19
CA GLU A 241 -3.98 -6.32 6.81
C GLU A 241 -4.03 -4.84 6.42
N ASN A 242 -5.23 -4.31 6.14
CA ASN A 242 -5.46 -2.89 5.87
C ASN A 242 -5.49 -2.09 7.19
N ASP A 243 -4.42 -2.19 7.99
CA ASP A 243 -4.25 -1.38 9.19
C ASP A 243 -3.43 -0.11 8.84
N PRO A 244 -4.01 1.10 8.98
CA PRO A 244 -3.30 2.36 8.76
C PRO A 244 -2.15 2.61 9.74
N GLU A 245 -2.20 2.01 10.94
CA GLU A 245 -1.20 2.15 11.99
C GLU A 245 -0.12 1.06 11.94
N ALA A 246 -0.24 0.10 11.02
CA ALA A 246 0.77 -0.94 10.85
C ALA A 246 2.13 -0.34 10.46
N GLU A 247 3.15 -0.60 11.30
CA GLU A 247 4.52 -0.13 11.08
C GLU A 247 5.08 -0.57 9.71
N TYR A 248 4.51 -1.65 9.11
CA TYR A 248 4.82 -2.14 7.77
C TYR A 248 3.59 -2.72 7.03
N ARG A 249 3.52 -2.44 5.71
CA ARG A 249 2.71 -3.12 4.67
C ARG A 249 1.17 -3.00 4.77
N ALA A 250 0.62 -1.92 4.23
CA ALA A 250 -0.81 -1.84 3.89
C ALA A 250 -1.20 -2.57 2.58
N ARG A 251 -0.25 -3.10 1.77
CA ARG A 251 -0.52 -3.66 0.43
C ARG A 251 0.44 -4.79 0.01
N ARG A 252 -0.07 -5.75 -0.76
CA ARG A 252 0.69 -6.81 -1.45
C ARG A 252 1.64 -6.18 -2.47
N SER A 253 2.85 -6.72 -2.63
CA SER A 253 3.84 -6.19 -3.58
C SER A 253 3.48 -6.48 -5.04
N ASN A 254 4.00 -5.66 -5.95
CA ASN A 254 3.81 -5.82 -7.40
C ASN A 254 4.41 -7.14 -7.89
N GLU A 255 5.48 -7.62 -7.26
CA GLU A 255 6.17 -8.85 -7.63
C GLU A 255 5.36 -10.09 -7.24
N ILE A 256 4.68 -10.08 -6.09
CA ILE A 256 3.72 -11.13 -5.72
C ILE A 256 2.50 -11.08 -6.65
N TRP A 257 2.03 -9.88 -7.05
CA TRP A 257 1.02 -9.75 -8.10
C TRP A 257 1.49 -10.31 -9.45
N GLY A 258 2.75 -10.13 -9.81
CA GLY A 258 3.38 -10.73 -10.99
C GLY A 258 3.38 -12.26 -10.93
N LEU A 259 3.75 -12.87 -9.80
CA LEU A 259 3.66 -14.33 -9.60
C LEU A 259 2.23 -14.85 -9.85
N ILE A 260 1.21 -14.14 -9.35
CA ILE A 260 -0.21 -14.51 -9.53
C ILE A 260 -0.61 -14.43 -11.02
N ARG A 261 -0.28 -13.32 -11.72
CA ARG A 261 -0.65 -13.09 -13.12
C ARG A 261 -0.01 -14.10 -14.07
N GLU A 262 1.27 -14.39 -13.85
CA GLU A 262 2.06 -15.32 -14.66
C GLU A 262 1.82 -16.80 -14.30
N GLY A 263 0.78 -17.09 -13.51
CA GLY A 263 0.40 -18.45 -13.14
C GLY A 263 1.55 -19.22 -12.51
N PHE A 264 2.23 -18.63 -11.53
CA PHE A 264 3.08 -19.39 -10.61
C PHE A 264 2.20 -20.05 -9.56
N ASP A 265 2.28 -21.38 -9.47
CA ASP A 265 1.75 -22.12 -8.32
C ASP A 265 2.71 -21.95 -7.14
N PHE A 266 2.45 -20.95 -6.28
CA PHE A 266 3.19 -20.74 -5.05
C PHE A 266 2.39 -21.11 -3.79
N LEU A 267 3.14 -21.42 -2.75
CA LEU A 267 2.63 -21.77 -1.43
C LEU A 267 2.76 -20.57 -0.49
N VAL A 268 1.89 -20.53 0.50
CA VAL A 268 1.85 -19.51 1.54
C VAL A 268 1.97 -20.21 2.90
N LEU A 269 2.64 -19.60 3.85
CA LEU A 269 2.77 -20.09 5.21
C LEU A 269 2.64 -18.94 6.22
N ARG A 270 1.81 -19.14 7.25
CA ARG A 270 1.76 -18.32 8.46
C ARG A 270 2.57 -18.99 9.57
N GLY A 271 3.03 -18.23 10.58
CA GLY A 271 3.57 -18.81 11.80
C GLY A 271 2.52 -19.54 12.65
N VAL A 272 2.96 -20.03 13.81
CA VAL A 272 2.19 -20.98 14.65
C VAL A 272 0.99 -20.31 15.32
N SER A 273 1.17 -19.09 15.82
CA SER A 273 0.12 -18.22 16.34
C SER A 273 -0.44 -17.32 15.24
N PRO A 274 -1.57 -16.60 15.48
CA PRO A 274 -2.04 -15.56 14.58
C PRO A 274 -1.00 -14.45 14.29
N TYR A 275 -0.03 -14.25 15.19
CA TYR A 275 1.01 -13.22 15.12
C TYR A 275 2.38 -13.77 14.69
N GLY A 276 2.48 -15.08 14.43
CA GLY A 276 3.70 -15.72 13.93
C GLY A 276 3.86 -15.54 12.42
N ILE A 277 5.10 -15.48 11.95
CA ILE A 277 5.42 -15.26 10.54
C ILE A 277 6.35 -16.35 9.97
N MET A 278 6.30 -16.54 8.64
CA MET A 278 7.31 -17.31 7.91
C MET A 278 8.46 -16.37 7.56
N HIS A 279 9.45 -16.28 8.45
CA HIS A 279 10.47 -15.24 8.39
C HIS A 279 11.76 -15.65 7.68
N ASN A 280 11.77 -16.78 6.96
CA ASN A 280 12.95 -17.24 6.24
C ASN A 280 13.42 -16.27 5.15
N LYS A 281 14.72 -16.33 4.86
CA LYS A 281 15.33 -15.84 3.62
C LYS A 281 16.34 -16.89 3.17
N PHE A 282 15.91 -17.80 2.30
CA PHE A 282 16.82 -18.74 1.65
C PHE A 282 16.27 -19.22 0.31
N ALA A 283 17.19 -19.61 -0.58
CA ALA A 283 16.91 -20.30 -1.82
C ALA A 283 17.89 -21.46 -2.06
N ILE A 284 17.44 -22.46 -2.81
CA ILE A 284 18.21 -23.63 -3.21
C ILE A 284 18.13 -23.74 -4.73
N PHE A 285 19.29 -23.89 -5.37
CA PHE A 285 19.46 -23.96 -6.81
C PHE A 285 20.06 -25.33 -7.17
N ASP A 286 19.33 -26.10 -7.97
CA ASP A 286 19.71 -27.43 -8.48
C ASP A 286 20.14 -28.49 -7.44
N ASP A 287 19.77 -28.32 -6.17
CA ASP A 287 20.31 -29.10 -5.03
C ASP A 287 21.86 -29.01 -4.88
N GLU A 288 22.50 -28.07 -5.59
CA GLU A 288 23.96 -27.90 -5.63
C GLU A 288 24.44 -26.62 -4.93
N LEU A 289 23.66 -25.54 -4.98
CA LEU A 289 23.96 -24.23 -4.37
C LEU A 289 22.81 -23.79 -3.47
N ALA A 290 23.13 -23.17 -2.33
CA ALA A 290 22.15 -22.47 -1.49
C ALA A 290 22.55 -21.01 -1.23
N GLU A 291 21.54 -20.14 -1.15
CA GLU A 291 21.60 -18.77 -0.63
C GLU A 291 20.87 -18.72 0.72
N PHE A 292 21.45 -18.08 1.75
CA PHE A 292 20.79 -17.85 3.04
C PHE A 292 21.41 -16.68 3.82
N GLY A 293 20.62 -15.98 4.63
CA GLY A 293 21.16 -14.93 5.51
C GLY A 293 20.10 -14.05 6.16
N SER A 294 20.45 -12.79 6.40
CA SER A 294 19.50 -11.77 6.86
C SER A 294 18.74 -11.11 5.70
N TYR A 295 19.34 -11.13 4.50
CA TYR A 295 18.92 -10.43 3.29
C TYR A 295 17.53 -10.85 2.80
N ASN A 296 16.54 -9.97 2.95
CA ASN A 296 15.27 -10.14 2.25
C ASN A 296 15.45 -9.86 0.75
N TRP A 297 14.70 -10.55 -0.11
CA TRP A 297 14.66 -10.22 -1.55
C TRP A 297 13.77 -8.99 -1.77
N SER A 298 14.21 -7.82 -1.29
CA SER A 298 13.48 -6.55 -1.43
C SER A 298 14.39 -5.35 -1.72
N PHE A 299 13.85 -4.36 -2.43
CA PHE A 299 14.55 -3.12 -2.79
C PHE A 299 15.24 -2.43 -1.60
N SER A 300 14.62 -2.40 -0.41
CA SER A 300 15.20 -1.78 0.77
C SER A 300 16.39 -2.56 1.35
N ALA A 301 16.37 -3.90 1.29
CA ALA A 301 17.53 -4.72 1.62
C ALA A 301 18.68 -4.48 0.62
N GLU A 302 18.37 -4.38 -0.67
CA GLU A 302 19.34 -4.11 -1.73
C GLU A 302 19.89 -2.67 -1.69
N LYS A 303 19.12 -1.64 -1.35
CA LYS A 303 19.57 -0.23 -1.51
C LYS A 303 19.77 0.56 -0.21
N SER A 304 19.24 0.13 0.93
CA SER A 304 19.10 1.01 2.11
C SER A 304 19.30 0.36 3.48
N HIS A 305 19.73 -0.91 3.52
CA HIS A 305 20.01 -1.66 4.76
C HIS A 305 21.42 -2.24 4.77
N TYR A 306 22.00 -2.41 5.97
CA TYR A 306 23.09 -3.36 6.19
C TYR A 306 22.52 -4.77 6.33
N GLU A 307 22.86 -5.68 5.41
CA GLU A 307 22.32 -7.04 5.27
C GLU A 307 23.42 -8.02 4.83
N ASN A 308 23.33 -9.31 5.21
CA ASN A 308 24.23 -10.34 4.70
C ASN A 308 23.47 -11.43 3.94
N ALA A 309 24.11 -11.96 2.89
CA ALA A 309 23.70 -13.16 2.17
C ALA A 309 24.92 -14.08 2.02
N ASN A 310 24.75 -15.35 2.37
CA ASN A 310 25.78 -16.38 2.26
C ASN A 310 25.44 -17.29 1.09
N PHE A 311 26.45 -17.70 0.33
CA PHE A 311 26.33 -18.70 -0.72
C PHE A 311 27.15 -19.94 -0.33
N SER A 312 26.61 -21.14 -0.56
CA SER A 312 27.33 -22.38 -0.23
C SER A 312 26.97 -23.53 -1.16
N THR A 313 28.00 -24.24 -1.62
CA THR A 313 27.91 -25.53 -2.31
C THR A 313 28.23 -26.72 -1.40
N ASP A 314 28.32 -26.51 -0.08
CA ASP A 314 28.45 -27.61 0.89
C ASP A 314 27.19 -28.48 0.83
N GLN A 315 27.37 -29.71 0.35
CA GLN A 315 26.28 -30.64 0.08
C GLN A 315 25.51 -31.06 1.34
N ALA A 316 26.12 -31.03 2.52
CA ALA A 316 25.40 -31.28 3.77
C ALA A 316 24.54 -30.08 4.18
N LEU A 317 25.04 -28.86 3.98
CA LEU A 317 24.27 -27.63 4.20
C LEU A 317 23.08 -27.50 3.24
N VAL A 318 23.31 -27.76 1.95
CA VAL A 318 22.25 -27.72 0.92
C VAL A 318 21.20 -28.78 1.19
N ALA A 319 21.60 -30.01 1.54
CA ALA A 319 20.66 -31.07 1.93
C ALA A 319 19.86 -30.74 3.21
N ASP A 320 20.47 -30.06 4.19
CA ASP A 320 19.75 -29.57 5.37
C ASP A 320 18.67 -28.53 5.00
N LEU A 321 18.97 -27.59 4.09
CA LEU A 321 17.96 -26.63 3.60
C LEU A 321 16.88 -27.33 2.76
N SER A 322 17.23 -28.35 1.97
CA SER A 322 16.27 -29.15 1.21
C SER A 322 15.25 -29.85 2.11
N ASP A 323 15.71 -30.53 3.17
CA ASP A 323 14.81 -31.15 4.15
C ASP A 323 13.90 -30.12 4.85
N TYR A 324 14.45 -28.94 5.17
CA TYR A 324 13.70 -27.88 5.83
C TYR A 324 12.67 -27.24 4.89
N TRP A 325 13.01 -27.03 3.62
CA TRP A 325 12.07 -26.56 2.61
C TRP A 325 10.91 -27.56 2.43
N ASP A 326 11.20 -28.86 2.37
CA ASP A 326 10.16 -29.91 2.34
C ASP A 326 9.31 -29.94 3.62
N TYR A 327 9.89 -29.62 4.77
CA TYR A 327 9.16 -29.43 6.02
C TYR A 327 8.21 -28.23 5.95
N LEU A 328 8.68 -27.06 5.49
CA LEU A 328 7.86 -25.86 5.29
C LEU A 328 6.74 -26.13 4.28
N ARG A 329 7.03 -26.81 3.17
CA ARG A 329 6.06 -27.22 2.15
C ARG A 329 4.88 -27.98 2.77
N ARG A 330 5.15 -28.90 3.70
CA ARG A 330 4.12 -29.68 4.41
C ARG A 330 3.27 -28.86 5.40
N GLN A 331 3.74 -27.70 5.84
CA GLN A 331 2.96 -26.78 6.69
C GLN A 331 2.21 -25.71 5.88
N SER A 332 2.52 -25.56 4.59
CA SER A 332 2.04 -24.48 3.74
C SER A 332 0.72 -24.82 3.03
N ALA A 333 -0.03 -23.79 2.65
CA ALA A 333 -1.23 -23.89 1.83
C ALA A 333 -0.99 -23.32 0.42
N PRO A 334 -1.60 -23.85 -0.65
CA PRO A 334 -1.60 -23.19 -1.96
C PRO A 334 -2.20 -21.79 -1.89
N PHE A 335 -1.66 -20.82 -2.64
CA PHE A 335 -2.13 -19.42 -2.65
C PHE A 335 -3.66 -19.27 -2.68
N ALA A 336 -4.34 -19.96 -3.61
CA ALA A 336 -5.79 -19.91 -3.80
C ALA A 336 -6.62 -20.46 -2.62
N GLN A 337 -6.00 -21.14 -1.65
CA GLN A 337 -6.64 -21.71 -0.45
C GLN A 337 -6.12 -21.07 0.84
N ALA A 338 -5.06 -20.28 0.78
CA ALA A 338 -4.29 -19.86 1.95
C ALA A 338 -5.04 -18.87 2.86
N LYS A 339 -5.87 -17.99 2.29
CA LYS A 339 -6.66 -16.99 3.03
C LYS A 339 -7.63 -17.65 4.02
N ASP A 340 -8.35 -18.68 3.56
CA ASP A 340 -9.34 -19.41 4.37
C ASP A 340 -8.72 -20.65 5.07
N HIS A 341 -7.39 -20.81 5.04
CA HIS A 341 -6.72 -21.98 5.57
C HIS A 341 -6.76 -22.00 7.12
N ALA A 342 -7.20 -23.13 7.67
CA ALA A 342 -7.24 -23.36 9.12
C ALA A 342 -5.83 -23.74 9.65
N TRP A 343 -4.98 -22.74 9.84
CA TRP A 343 -3.60 -22.89 10.33
C TRP A 343 -3.51 -23.65 11.67
N PRO A 344 -2.66 -24.68 11.79
CA PRO A 344 -2.43 -25.39 13.06
C PRO A 344 -1.84 -24.48 14.15
N LYS A 345 -2.31 -24.62 15.40
CA LYS A 345 -1.79 -23.89 16.57
C LYS A 345 -0.47 -24.43 17.13
N THR A 346 0.14 -25.41 16.45
CA THR A 346 1.39 -26.07 16.82
C THR A 346 2.06 -26.58 15.55
N ALA A 347 3.37 -26.38 15.40
CA ALA A 347 4.15 -27.00 14.35
C ALA A 347 4.76 -28.36 14.81
N PRO A 348 4.92 -29.35 13.92
CA PRO A 348 5.73 -30.53 14.20
C PRO A 348 7.22 -30.15 14.33
N PRO A 349 8.08 -30.96 14.99
CA PRO A 349 9.50 -30.66 15.09
C PRO A 349 10.16 -30.57 13.71
N PRO A 350 10.97 -29.53 13.43
CA PRO A 350 11.73 -29.41 12.19
C PRO A 350 12.87 -30.44 12.13
N PRO A 351 13.44 -30.69 10.93
CA PRO A 351 14.63 -31.53 10.80
C PRO A 351 15.79 -31.00 11.64
N LYS A 352 16.72 -31.90 12.02
CA LYS A 352 18.00 -31.52 12.66
C LYS A 352 19.11 -31.53 11.61
N SER A 353 20.06 -30.60 11.74
CA SER A 353 21.22 -30.53 10.85
C SER A 353 22.03 -31.83 10.86
N ARG A 354 22.51 -32.23 9.68
CA ARG A 354 23.37 -33.40 9.46
C ARG A 354 24.74 -33.27 10.13
N THR A 355 25.23 -32.05 10.30
CA THR A 355 26.59 -31.73 10.74
C THR A 355 26.60 -30.95 12.05
N ALA A 356 27.78 -30.92 12.69
CA ALA A 356 27.99 -30.26 13.96
C ALA A 356 29.37 -29.59 13.95
N VAL A 357 29.41 -28.37 14.48
CA VAL A 357 30.62 -27.57 14.67
C VAL A 357 31.17 -27.82 16.08
N VAL A 358 32.49 -27.72 16.24
CA VAL A 358 33.15 -27.79 17.56
C VAL A 358 33.89 -26.47 17.82
N PHE A 359 33.45 -25.74 18.83
CA PHE A 359 33.98 -24.43 19.20
C PHE A 359 34.35 -24.42 20.69
N ASN A 360 35.63 -24.27 20.99
CA ASN A 360 36.20 -24.31 22.35
C ASN A 360 35.59 -25.45 23.21
N ASP A 361 35.75 -26.69 22.73
CA ASP A 361 35.19 -27.94 23.28
C ASP A 361 33.66 -28.07 23.32
N ALA A 362 32.88 -27.01 23.05
CA ALA A 362 31.44 -27.10 22.89
C ALA A 362 31.06 -27.64 21.51
N ARG A 363 30.12 -28.59 21.47
CA ARG A 363 29.58 -29.17 20.23
C ARG A 363 28.23 -28.53 19.90
N LEU A 364 28.17 -27.80 18.80
CA LEU A 364 26.99 -27.07 18.31
C LEU A 364 26.45 -27.75 17.04
N PRO A 365 25.14 -27.73 16.77
CA PRO A 365 24.64 -28.09 15.44
C PRO A 365 25.11 -27.06 14.39
N ALA A 366 25.43 -27.48 13.17
CA ALA A 366 25.84 -26.54 12.12
C ALA A 366 24.67 -25.71 11.57
N GLY A 367 23.44 -26.22 11.69
CA GLY A 367 22.22 -25.49 11.40
C GLY A 367 21.09 -25.80 12.37
N ILE A 368 20.24 -24.80 12.57
CA ILE A 368 19.06 -24.87 13.43
C ILE A 368 17.87 -24.31 12.66
N PHE A 369 16.76 -25.02 12.74
CA PHE A 369 15.50 -24.69 12.10
C PHE A 369 14.42 -24.49 13.14
N MET A 370 13.56 -23.51 12.94
CA MET A 370 12.51 -23.09 13.87
C MET A 370 11.11 -23.21 13.23
N PRO A 371 10.04 -23.29 14.04
CA PRO A 371 10.01 -23.25 15.52
C PRO A 371 10.51 -24.56 16.16
N ASN A 372 11.21 -24.47 17.30
CA ASN A 372 11.82 -25.62 17.97
C ASN A 372 11.85 -25.55 19.52
N GLY A 373 11.13 -24.60 20.11
CA GLY A 373 11.11 -24.42 21.57
C GLY A 373 12.30 -23.60 22.04
N ALA A 374 13.22 -24.21 22.80
CA ALA A 374 14.40 -23.52 23.34
C ALA A 374 15.71 -23.85 22.59
N ASP A 375 15.72 -24.85 21.69
CA ASP A 375 16.94 -25.39 21.05
C ASP A 375 17.79 -24.30 20.37
N PHE A 376 17.17 -23.29 19.73
CA PHE A 376 17.89 -22.14 19.14
C PHE A 376 18.59 -21.27 20.21
N GLU A 377 17.85 -20.82 21.23
CA GLU A 377 18.42 -19.99 22.29
C GLU A 377 19.50 -20.74 23.07
N ASP A 378 19.32 -22.04 23.30
CA ASP A 378 20.27 -22.89 24.02
C ASP A 378 21.57 -23.08 23.24
N ALA A 379 21.51 -23.18 21.91
CA ALA A 379 22.72 -23.23 21.08
C ALA A 379 23.47 -21.89 21.07
N VAL A 380 22.77 -20.76 20.92
CA VAL A 380 23.39 -19.41 20.99
C VAL A 380 24.01 -19.18 22.37
N VAL A 381 23.29 -19.53 23.45
CA VAL A 381 23.79 -19.47 24.82
C VAL A 381 25.02 -20.35 25.01
N THR A 382 25.02 -21.58 24.49
CA THR A 382 26.16 -22.50 24.55
C THR A 382 27.37 -21.94 23.83
N ALA A 383 27.19 -21.34 22.65
CA ALA A 383 28.27 -20.72 21.88
C ALA A 383 28.87 -19.51 22.62
N VAL A 384 28.04 -18.64 23.20
CA VAL A 384 28.48 -17.50 24.03
C VAL A 384 29.16 -17.97 25.33
N ASP A 385 28.69 -19.05 25.95
CA ASP A 385 29.32 -19.58 27.16
C ASP A 385 30.63 -20.33 26.89
N ALA A 386 30.84 -20.84 25.68
CA ALA A 386 32.10 -21.44 25.22
C ALA A 386 33.16 -20.41 24.78
N ALA A 387 32.78 -19.16 24.46
CA ALA A 387 33.74 -18.13 24.06
C ALA A 387 34.74 -17.79 25.18
N GLU A 388 36.01 -17.64 24.80
CA GLU A 388 37.16 -17.45 25.71
C GLU A 388 37.70 -16.00 25.73
N SER A 389 37.56 -15.25 24.64
CA SER A 389 38.24 -13.96 24.43
C SER A 389 37.34 -12.81 23.97
N SER A 390 36.45 -13.01 22.99
CA SER A 390 35.62 -11.94 22.44
C SER A 390 34.25 -12.39 21.91
N VAL A 391 33.27 -11.50 21.99
CA VAL A 391 31.92 -11.63 21.43
C VAL A 391 31.53 -10.32 20.75
N ASP A 392 31.35 -10.35 19.44
CA ASP A 392 31.05 -9.18 18.60
C ASP A 392 29.72 -9.43 17.85
N ALA A 393 28.63 -8.78 18.27
CA ALA A 393 27.28 -9.07 17.78
C ALA A 393 26.63 -7.87 17.07
N ALA A 394 26.18 -8.04 15.83
CA ALA A 394 25.38 -7.09 15.07
C ALA A 394 23.97 -7.69 14.87
N MET A 395 23.00 -7.17 15.61
CA MET A 395 21.67 -7.77 15.70
C MET A 395 20.59 -6.70 15.63
N PHE A 396 19.70 -6.81 14.63
CA PHE A 396 18.60 -5.88 14.42
C PHE A 396 17.71 -5.75 15.67
N ALA A 397 17.23 -6.87 16.24
CA ALA A 397 16.40 -6.87 17.44
C ALA A 397 16.78 -7.96 18.46
N LEU A 398 16.80 -7.59 19.75
CA LEU A 398 17.08 -8.47 20.89
C LEU A 398 15.95 -8.38 21.93
N ARG A 399 15.24 -9.50 22.14
CA ARG A 399 14.21 -9.70 23.18
C ARG A 399 14.23 -11.15 23.67
N SER A 400 15.43 -11.64 24.02
CA SER A 400 15.67 -12.93 24.69
C SER A 400 16.50 -12.69 25.94
N THR A 401 15.91 -12.95 27.10
CA THR A 401 16.60 -12.82 28.39
C THR A 401 17.69 -13.88 28.55
N ARG A 402 17.52 -15.08 27.96
CA ARG A 402 18.54 -16.15 27.96
C ARG A 402 19.84 -15.69 27.29
N ILE A 403 19.73 -15.15 26.08
CA ILE A 403 20.88 -14.68 25.28
C ILE A 403 21.50 -13.43 25.92
N ALA A 404 20.70 -12.45 26.36
CA ALA A 404 21.20 -11.27 27.06
C ALA A 404 22.00 -11.63 28.33
N GLN A 405 21.49 -12.58 29.13
CA GLN A 405 22.21 -13.09 30.31
C GLN A 405 23.51 -13.83 29.96
N ALA A 406 23.59 -14.50 28.81
CA ALA A 406 24.82 -15.14 28.34
C ALA A 406 25.88 -14.10 27.97
N LEU A 407 25.52 -13.04 27.25
CA LEU A 407 26.42 -11.90 26.95
C LEU A 407 26.94 -11.26 28.25
N ALA A 408 26.07 -11.09 29.25
CA ALA A 408 26.44 -10.59 30.58
C ALA A 408 27.31 -11.59 31.38
N ARG A 409 27.19 -12.91 31.17
CA ARG A 409 28.12 -13.90 31.72
C ARG A 409 29.49 -13.79 31.05
N ALA A 410 29.55 -13.77 29.73
CA ALA A 410 30.78 -13.57 28.97
C ALA A 410 31.51 -12.29 29.42
N ARG A 411 30.80 -11.17 29.56
CA ARG A 411 31.38 -9.91 30.04
C ARG A 411 31.96 -10.04 31.46
N ARG A 412 31.26 -10.73 32.37
CA ARG A 412 31.75 -11.02 33.74
C ARG A 412 32.91 -12.02 33.79
N ARG A 413 33.04 -12.92 32.81
CA ARG A 413 34.24 -13.77 32.64
C ARG A 413 35.47 -12.97 32.18
N GLY A 414 35.29 -11.71 31.76
CA GLY A 414 36.37 -10.79 31.37
C GLY A 414 36.52 -10.60 29.86
N LEU A 415 35.65 -11.21 29.04
CA LEU A 415 35.70 -11.08 27.58
C LEU A 415 35.46 -9.63 27.12
N SER A 416 35.98 -9.33 25.92
CA SER A 416 35.55 -8.18 25.14
C SER A 416 34.19 -8.47 24.52
N VAL A 417 33.14 -7.78 24.98
CA VAL A 417 31.78 -7.95 24.44
C VAL A 417 31.34 -6.61 23.84
N ARG A 418 31.06 -6.63 22.53
CA ARG A 418 30.66 -5.45 21.73
C ARG A 418 29.34 -5.76 21.00
N PHE A 419 28.45 -4.78 20.94
CA PHE A 419 27.12 -4.93 20.35
C PHE A 419 26.80 -3.77 19.40
N ILE A 420 26.21 -4.05 18.24
CA ILE A 420 25.62 -3.06 17.33
C ILE A 420 24.13 -3.37 17.21
N MET A 421 23.31 -2.35 17.40
CA MET A 421 21.85 -2.41 17.21
C MET A 421 21.37 -1.37 16.19
N ASP A 422 20.20 -1.62 15.63
CA ASP A 422 19.52 -0.67 14.75
C ASP A 422 19.06 0.60 15.47
N GLU A 423 19.07 1.74 14.77
CA GLU A 423 18.64 3.02 15.35
C GLU A 423 17.16 3.05 15.73
N GLY A 424 16.27 2.58 14.87
CA GLY A 424 14.84 2.51 15.19
C GLY A 424 14.56 1.57 16.36
N GLN A 425 15.16 0.38 16.34
CA GLN A 425 15.01 -0.58 17.44
C GLN A 425 15.60 -0.05 18.76
N SER A 426 16.64 0.80 18.71
CA SER A 426 17.20 1.44 19.91
C SER A 426 16.28 2.44 20.61
N GLN A 427 15.25 2.91 19.92
CA GLN A 427 14.25 3.86 20.41
C GLN A 427 12.90 3.19 20.76
N SER A 428 12.68 1.94 20.32
CA SER A 428 11.49 1.15 20.65
C SER A 428 11.43 0.80 22.14
N GLU A 429 10.27 0.94 22.78
CA GLU A 429 10.06 0.57 24.19
C GLU A 429 10.30 -0.92 24.45
N TYR A 430 10.05 -1.80 23.47
CA TYR A 430 10.22 -3.24 23.60
C TYR A 430 11.69 -3.69 23.61
N PHE A 431 12.57 -3.02 22.84
CA PHE A 431 13.95 -3.45 22.62
C PHE A 431 14.99 -2.58 23.34
N SER A 432 14.72 -1.30 23.55
CA SER A 432 15.62 -0.37 24.26
C SER A 432 15.92 -0.78 25.70
N ALA A 433 15.01 -1.52 26.36
CA ALA A 433 15.23 -2.09 27.69
C ALA A 433 16.39 -3.10 27.71
N TYR A 434 16.53 -3.95 26.69
CA TYR A 434 17.60 -4.94 26.58
C TYR A 434 18.97 -4.29 26.34
N ALA A 435 19.03 -3.30 25.44
CA ALA A 435 20.24 -2.52 25.24
C ALA A 435 20.64 -1.75 26.51
N SER A 436 19.68 -1.09 27.16
CA SER A 436 19.93 -0.38 28.42
C SER A 436 20.45 -1.30 29.52
N TRP A 437 19.90 -2.51 29.64
CA TRP A 437 20.35 -3.50 30.61
C TRP A 437 21.77 -4.03 30.31
N LEU A 438 22.07 -4.38 29.04
CA LEU A 438 23.40 -4.82 28.63
C LEU A 438 24.46 -3.74 28.85
N ALA A 439 24.14 -2.46 28.58
CA ALA A 439 25.02 -1.33 28.88
C ALA A 439 25.33 -1.21 30.38
N GLN A 440 24.34 -1.46 31.25
CA GLN A 440 24.54 -1.53 32.71
C GLN A 440 25.44 -2.70 33.14
N GLN A 441 25.47 -3.80 32.38
CA GLN A 441 26.44 -4.90 32.59
C GLN A 441 27.86 -4.56 32.09
N GLY A 442 28.09 -3.34 31.58
CA GLY A 442 29.39 -2.87 31.11
C GLY A 442 29.80 -3.36 29.71
N ILE A 443 28.82 -3.71 28.87
CA ILE A 443 28.99 -4.06 27.46
C ILE A 443 29.00 -2.78 26.61
N GLU A 444 29.90 -2.68 25.62
CA GLU A 444 29.92 -1.53 24.72
C GLU A 444 28.85 -1.69 23.63
N ILE A 445 27.88 -0.79 23.59
CA ILE A 445 26.79 -0.79 22.61
C ILE A 445 26.93 0.41 21.69
N ARG A 446 26.79 0.16 20.39
CA ARG A 446 26.70 1.17 19.35
C ARG A 446 25.41 1.03 18.56
N VAL A 447 25.00 2.13 17.95
CA VAL A 447 23.78 2.26 17.18
C VAL A 447 24.13 2.70 15.77
N LEU A 448 23.54 2.01 14.79
CA LEU A 448 23.74 2.27 13.37
C LEU A 448 22.39 2.28 12.64
N GLY A 449 22.20 3.28 11.80
CA GLY A 449 21.17 3.30 10.77
C GLY A 449 21.82 3.07 9.39
N GLY A 450 21.04 2.57 8.44
CA GLY A 450 21.42 2.29 7.05
C GLY A 450 21.92 3.53 6.29
N PRO A 451 22.75 3.35 5.25
CA PRO A 451 23.36 4.46 4.50
C PRO A 451 22.47 4.91 3.33
N ASP A 452 22.28 6.22 3.18
CA ASP A 452 21.61 6.83 2.03
C ASP A 452 21.94 8.33 1.90
N PRO A 453 22.75 8.77 0.91
CA PRO A 453 23.04 10.19 0.69
C PRO A 453 22.09 10.95 -0.25
N ASP A 454 21.33 10.26 -1.12
CA ASP A 454 20.74 10.85 -2.35
C ASP A 454 19.26 10.50 -2.61
N SER A 455 18.59 9.72 -1.75
CA SER A 455 17.23 9.22 -2.00
C SER A 455 16.08 10.22 -1.75
N GLU A 456 15.03 10.14 -2.58
CA GLU A 456 13.71 10.76 -2.35
C GLU A 456 12.97 10.18 -1.13
N TYR A 457 13.42 9.05 -0.58
CA TYR A 457 12.85 8.37 0.58
C TYR A 457 13.86 8.28 1.74
N PRO A 458 14.06 9.35 2.53
CA PRO A 458 15.06 9.40 3.63
C PRO A 458 14.67 8.57 4.87
N LYS A 459 13.88 7.50 4.69
CA LYS A 459 13.37 6.61 5.74
C LYS A 459 13.60 5.12 5.50
N ALA A 460 14.57 4.76 4.68
CA ALA A 460 15.17 3.42 4.69
C ALA A 460 16.66 3.54 5.03
N GLN A 461 17.14 2.83 6.04
CA GLN A 461 17.31 3.48 7.36
C GLN A 461 18.01 2.58 8.38
N LYS A 462 18.23 1.29 8.08
CA LYS A 462 18.42 0.27 9.13
C LYS A 462 19.74 -0.49 9.09
N MET A 463 20.20 -0.89 10.27
CA MET A 463 21.19 -1.95 10.43
C MET A 463 20.43 -3.28 10.62
N HIS A 464 20.20 -4.02 9.53
CA HIS A 464 19.30 -5.17 9.52
C HIS A 464 20.02 -6.53 9.68
N HIS A 465 21.34 -6.53 9.86
CA HIS A 465 22.11 -7.73 10.14
C HIS A 465 21.61 -8.51 11.36
N LYS A 466 21.85 -9.83 11.29
CA LYS A 466 21.59 -10.80 12.34
C LYS A 466 22.79 -11.74 12.39
N PHE A 467 23.87 -11.31 13.02
CA PHE A 467 25.05 -12.17 13.20
C PHE A 467 25.83 -11.87 14.48
N MET A 468 26.65 -12.84 14.88
CA MET A 468 27.62 -12.70 15.97
C MET A 468 28.91 -13.45 15.66
N VAL A 469 30.06 -12.82 15.94
CA VAL A 469 31.38 -13.43 15.83
C VAL A 469 31.94 -13.72 17.23
N LEU A 470 32.38 -14.96 17.45
CA LEU A 470 32.92 -15.47 18.70
C LEU A 470 34.40 -15.82 18.51
N ASP A 471 35.28 -15.23 19.33
CA ASP A 471 36.75 -15.38 19.29
C ASP A 471 37.43 -15.15 17.94
N GLY A 472 36.72 -14.56 16.95
CA GLY A 472 37.18 -14.46 15.57
C GLY A 472 37.23 -15.81 14.82
N LYS A 473 36.57 -16.85 15.34
CA LYS A 473 36.62 -18.23 14.82
C LYS A 473 35.27 -18.80 14.41
N LEU A 474 34.18 -18.38 15.07
CA LEU A 474 32.83 -18.89 14.85
C LEU A 474 31.88 -17.73 14.56
N VAL A 475 31.01 -17.90 13.55
CA VAL A 475 29.91 -16.97 13.24
C VAL A 475 28.58 -17.66 13.50
N GLU A 476 27.68 -17.01 14.21
CA GLU A 476 26.23 -17.30 14.16
C GLU A 476 25.58 -16.31 13.20
N THR A 477 24.71 -16.77 12.28
CA THR A 477 23.97 -15.90 11.35
C THR A 477 22.72 -16.60 10.79
N GLY A 478 21.76 -15.84 10.27
CA GLY A 478 20.59 -16.39 9.56
C GLY A 478 19.42 -15.41 9.48
N SER A 479 18.22 -15.96 9.37
CA SER A 479 16.98 -15.17 9.37
C SER A 479 16.52 -14.62 10.74
N PRO A 480 16.79 -15.23 11.92
CA PRO A 480 16.12 -14.85 13.15
C PRO A 480 16.73 -13.62 13.81
N ASN A 481 15.84 -12.81 14.37
CA ASN A 481 16.20 -11.91 15.46
C ASN A 481 16.33 -12.71 16.77
N TRP A 482 17.20 -12.28 17.70
CA TRP A 482 17.34 -12.92 19.01
C TRP A 482 16.15 -12.58 19.94
N THR A 483 14.98 -13.13 19.63
CA THR A 483 13.71 -12.89 20.31
C THR A 483 13.03 -14.22 20.63
N LYS A 484 12.25 -14.27 21.73
CA LYS A 484 11.52 -15.49 22.10
C LYS A 484 10.55 -15.97 21.00
N ARG A 485 10.02 -15.03 20.21
CA ARG A 485 9.12 -15.27 19.06
C ARG A 485 9.81 -16.06 17.94
N ALA A 486 11.10 -15.83 17.69
CA ALA A 486 11.87 -16.56 16.68
C ALA A 486 12.00 -18.06 17.00
N SER A 487 12.08 -18.43 18.28
CA SER A 487 12.23 -19.83 18.72
C SER A 487 10.89 -20.59 18.78
N MET A 488 9.81 -19.90 19.12
CA MET A 488 8.50 -20.50 19.43
C MET A 488 7.45 -20.39 18.33
N ASP A 489 7.45 -19.32 17.54
CA ASP A 489 6.27 -18.90 16.76
C ASP A 489 6.57 -18.70 15.27
N ASN A 490 7.77 -18.19 14.95
CA ASN A 490 8.21 -17.98 13.57
C ASN A 490 8.82 -19.26 12.96
N TYR A 491 8.69 -19.38 11.64
CA TYR A 491 9.53 -20.28 10.84
C TYR A 491 10.80 -19.53 10.40
N GLU A 492 11.96 -19.99 10.85
CA GLU A 492 13.26 -19.32 10.71
C GLU A 492 14.38 -20.36 10.51
N ASN A 493 15.54 -19.93 10.02
CA ASN A 493 16.76 -20.74 9.99
C ASN A 493 18.00 -19.97 10.47
N ALA A 494 18.84 -20.63 11.27
CA ALA A 494 20.12 -20.12 11.77
C ALA A 494 21.25 -21.11 11.48
N ARG A 495 22.47 -20.60 11.34
CA ARG A 495 23.68 -21.35 11.02
C ARG A 495 24.84 -20.96 11.92
N PHE A 496 25.69 -21.95 12.21
CA PHE A 496 26.99 -21.76 12.84
C PHE A 496 28.07 -22.08 11.81
N LEU A 497 28.91 -21.09 11.48
CA LEU A 497 29.95 -21.18 10.45
C LEU A 497 31.34 -21.08 11.11
N ASP A 498 32.17 -22.09 10.93
CA ASP A 498 33.54 -22.19 11.48
C ASP A 498 34.65 -22.13 10.43
N ASP A 499 34.32 -21.78 9.18
CA ASP A 499 35.34 -21.48 8.17
C ASP A 499 36.11 -20.20 8.57
N PRO A 500 37.46 -20.26 8.64
CA PRO A 500 38.26 -19.16 9.16
C PRO A 500 38.32 -17.94 8.22
N ILE A 501 38.01 -18.09 6.93
CA ILE A 501 37.97 -16.99 5.98
C ILE A 501 36.62 -16.26 6.12
N ASP A 502 35.52 -17.00 6.21
CA ASP A 502 34.19 -16.43 6.40
C ASP A 502 34.08 -15.72 7.77
N ALA A 503 34.62 -16.34 8.83
CA ALA A 503 34.70 -15.73 10.16
C ALA A 503 35.54 -14.44 10.16
N ALA A 504 36.63 -14.37 9.38
CA ALA A 504 37.41 -13.16 9.21
C ALA A 504 36.66 -12.06 8.43
N GLY A 505 35.86 -12.44 7.42
CA GLY A 505 34.97 -11.52 6.69
C GLY A 505 33.93 -10.87 7.60
N TYR A 506 33.21 -11.67 8.39
CA TYR A 506 32.25 -11.16 9.39
C TYR A 506 32.92 -10.32 10.48
N ALA A 507 34.10 -10.71 10.98
CA ALA A 507 34.86 -9.93 11.97
C ALA A 507 35.31 -8.56 11.44
N PHE A 508 35.67 -8.51 10.15
CA PHE A 508 35.99 -7.28 9.44
C PHE A 508 34.76 -6.39 9.28
N ALA A 509 33.65 -6.93 8.75
CA ALA A 509 32.40 -6.19 8.55
C ALA A 509 31.88 -5.61 9.88
N PHE A 510 31.90 -6.41 10.95
CA PHE A 510 31.60 -5.93 12.30
C PHE A 510 32.51 -4.78 12.72
N SER A 511 33.83 -4.95 12.60
CA SER A 511 34.79 -3.95 13.07
C SER A 511 34.70 -2.62 12.30
N HIS A 512 34.40 -2.68 11.00
CA HIS A 512 34.11 -1.50 10.19
C HIS A 512 32.82 -0.81 10.66
N MET A 513 31.68 -1.51 10.68
CA MET A 513 30.41 -0.97 11.17
C MET A 513 30.53 -0.40 12.59
N PHE A 514 31.23 -1.11 13.49
CA PHE A 514 31.45 -0.65 14.86
C PHE A 514 32.22 0.67 14.90
N SER A 515 33.20 0.86 14.02
CA SER A 515 34.00 2.08 13.96
C SER A 515 33.20 3.33 13.56
N VAL A 516 32.19 3.18 12.69
CA VAL A 516 31.33 4.28 12.20
C VAL A 516 30.03 4.44 13.00
N ALA A 517 29.57 3.38 13.68
CA ALA A 517 28.37 3.41 14.51
C ALA A 517 28.53 4.34 15.73
N ARG A 518 27.44 5.01 16.11
CA ARG A 518 27.41 5.99 17.21
C ARG A 518 27.30 5.29 18.56
N THR A 519 27.92 5.83 19.60
CA THR A 519 27.77 5.31 20.98
C THR A 519 26.31 5.37 21.43
N TYR A 520 25.79 4.27 21.99
CA TYR A 520 24.45 4.23 22.56
C TYR A 520 24.37 5.09 23.83
N SER A 521 23.34 5.93 23.93
CA SER A 521 23.00 6.69 25.14
C SER A 521 21.74 6.07 25.76
N PRO A 522 21.85 5.27 26.85
CA PRO A 522 20.71 4.55 27.39
C PRO A 522 19.69 5.51 28.04
N PRO A 523 18.38 5.39 27.74
CA PRO A 523 17.33 6.07 28.48
C PRO A 523 17.21 5.52 29.92
N ALA A 524 16.57 6.29 30.80
CA ALA A 524 16.28 5.85 32.16
C ALA A 524 15.09 4.86 32.17
N LEU A 525 15.41 3.57 32.16
CA LEU A 525 14.47 2.45 32.10
C LEU A 525 14.65 1.48 33.29
N PRO A 526 13.68 0.58 33.58
CA PRO A 526 13.72 -0.29 34.77
C PRO A 526 14.96 -1.21 34.85
N ALA A 527 15.24 -1.68 36.08
CA ALA A 527 16.50 -2.36 36.41
C ALA A 527 16.60 -3.83 35.96
N ASP A 528 15.45 -4.49 35.74
CA ASP A 528 15.36 -5.93 35.49
C ASP A 528 14.70 -6.23 34.13
N LEU A 529 15.15 -7.30 33.47
CA LEU A 529 14.53 -7.84 32.27
C LEU A 529 13.40 -8.82 32.64
N PRO A 530 12.36 -8.98 31.79
CA PRO A 530 11.34 -10.01 31.99
C PRO A 530 11.96 -11.41 31.98
N THR A 531 11.35 -12.33 32.72
CA THR A 531 11.73 -13.74 32.76
C THR A 531 11.41 -14.45 31.44
N ASP A 532 12.03 -15.62 31.24
CA ASP A 532 11.79 -16.46 30.06
C ASP A 532 10.32 -16.95 29.99
N ASP A 533 9.72 -17.19 31.16
CA ASP A 533 8.31 -17.57 31.31
C ASP A 533 7.38 -16.39 30.96
N GLU A 534 7.66 -15.17 31.44
CA GLU A 534 6.88 -13.96 31.08
C GLU A 534 6.95 -13.64 29.58
N LEU A 535 8.09 -13.89 28.93
CA LEU A 535 8.22 -13.73 27.47
C LEU A 535 7.46 -14.81 26.68
N ALA A 536 7.42 -16.04 27.20
CA ALA A 536 6.63 -17.11 26.60
C ALA A 536 5.12 -16.87 26.77
N ASP A 537 4.71 -16.38 27.94
CA ASP A 537 3.33 -15.99 28.25
C ASP A 537 2.87 -14.84 27.33
N ASP A 538 3.66 -13.78 27.14
CA ASP A 538 3.37 -12.67 26.20
C ASP A 538 3.18 -13.12 24.74
N ILE A 539 3.81 -14.22 24.32
CA ILE A 539 3.65 -14.78 22.97
C ILE A 539 2.38 -15.63 22.86
N LEU A 540 2.06 -16.41 23.89
CA LEU A 540 0.89 -17.30 23.91
C LEU A 540 -0.41 -16.55 24.25
N HIS A 541 -0.29 -15.48 25.03
CA HIS A 541 -1.36 -14.67 25.60
C HIS A 541 -1.06 -13.16 25.45
N PRO A 542 -0.87 -12.66 24.20
CA PRO A 542 -0.51 -11.27 23.96
C PRO A 542 -1.56 -10.31 24.53
N SER A 543 -1.08 -9.28 25.23
CA SER A 543 -1.92 -8.18 25.73
C SER A 543 -2.28 -7.23 24.60
N LEU A 544 -3.30 -7.58 23.84
CA LEU A 544 -3.77 -6.78 22.70
C LEU A 544 -4.51 -5.52 23.21
N PRO A 545 -4.27 -4.32 22.63
CA PRO A 545 -5.32 -3.32 22.56
C PRO A 545 -6.50 -3.93 21.77
N ASP A 546 -7.73 -3.61 22.15
CA ASP A 546 -8.92 -4.09 21.43
C ASP A 546 -8.76 -3.74 19.93
N PRO A 547 -8.87 -4.71 19.00
CA PRO A 547 -8.93 -4.38 17.60
C PRO A 547 -10.14 -3.47 17.40
N ASN A 548 -9.94 -2.32 16.73
CA ASN A 548 -11.06 -1.46 16.35
C ASN A 548 -12.13 -2.34 15.69
N PRO A 549 -13.38 -2.34 16.17
CA PRO A 549 -14.41 -3.15 15.56
C PRO A 549 -14.51 -2.74 14.08
N PRO A 550 -14.66 -3.70 13.15
CA PRO A 550 -14.84 -3.35 11.74
C PRO A 550 -15.98 -2.35 11.62
N PRO A 551 -15.85 -1.31 10.77
CA PRO A 551 -16.88 -0.30 10.64
C PRO A 551 -18.23 -0.99 10.38
N PRO A 552 -19.30 -0.59 11.09
CA PRO A 552 -20.59 -1.26 10.97
C PRO A 552 -21.04 -1.27 9.52
N GLU A 553 -21.62 -2.39 9.05
CA GLU A 553 -22.04 -2.50 7.66
C GLU A 553 -22.89 -1.28 7.27
N PRO A 554 -22.46 -0.48 6.28
CA PRO A 554 -23.14 0.75 5.94
C PRO A 554 -24.55 0.45 5.48
N SER A 555 -25.53 1.19 6.00
CA SER A 555 -26.96 1.03 5.72
C SER A 555 -27.28 0.91 4.22
N PRO A 556 -28.35 0.19 3.84
CA PRO A 556 -28.84 0.21 2.45
C PRO A 556 -29.08 1.65 1.98
N LEU A 557 -28.69 1.95 0.73
CA LEU A 557 -28.93 3.26 0.16
C LEU A 557 -30.44 3.50 0.04
N PRO A 558 -30.95 4.71 0.36
CA PRO A 558 -32.32 5.11 0.02
C PRO A 558 -32.58 4.85 -1.47
N PRO A 559 -33.71 4.25 -1.86
CA PRO A 559 -33.97 3.92 -3.27
C PRO A 559 -33.91 5.20 -4.13
N PRO A 560 -33.41 5.11 -5.37
CA PRO A 560 -33.40 6.25 -6.28
C PRO A 560 -34.85 6.61 -6.67
N GLY A 561 -35.03 7.83 -7.17
CA GLY A 561 -36.23 8.19 -7.93
C GLY A 561 -36.31 7.41 -9.26
N ALA A 562 -37.37 7.65 -10.02
CA ALA A 562 -37.62 6.98 -11.29
C ALA A 562 -37.69 8.00 -12.44
N VAL A 563 -36.98 7.70 -13.52
CA VAL A 563 -37.02 8.43 -14.80
C VAL A 563 -37.64 7.50 -15.84
N ALA A 564 -38.80 7.89 -16.37
CA ALA A 564 -39.43 7.19 -17.48
C ALA A 564 -38.76 7.59 -18.79
N PHE A 565 -38.41 6.60 -19.62
CA PHE A 565 -37.83 6.80 -20.95
C PHE A 565 -38.41 5.74 -21.89
N HIS A 566 -39.27 6.16 -22.81
CA HIS A 566 -40.16 5.28 -23.60
C HIS A 566 -40.96 4.31 -22.70
N ASP A 567 -40.94 3.01 -23.03
CA ASP A 567 -41.62 1.95 -22.27
C ASP A 567 -40.79 1.43 -21.07
N GLU A 568 -39.62 2.03 -20.81
CA GLU A 568 -38.66 1.63 -19.78
C GLU A 568 -38.62 2.62 -18.61
N ASN A 569 -38.23 2.13 -17.42
CA ASN A 569 -37.92 2.96 -16.27
C ASN A 569 -36.45 2.80 -15.86
N PHE A 570 -35.81 3.93 -15.58
CA PHE A 570 -34.44 4.06 -15.12
C PHE A 570 -34.42 4.65 -13.71
N PRO A 571 -33.43 4.32 -12.87
CA PRO A 571 -33.22 5.04 -11.62
C PRO A 571 -32.75 6.47 -11.91
N SER A 572 -33.12 7.45 -11.10
CA SER A 572 -32.58 8.82 -11.24
C SER A 572 -31.10 8.93 -10.91
N SER A 573 -30.52 7.96 -10.18
CA SER A 573 -29.08 7.83 -10.01
C SER A 573 -28.62 6.38 -9.83
N ALA A 574 -27.36 6.13 -10.20
CA ALA A 574 -26.66 4.86 -9.99
C ALA A 574 -25.26 5.12 -9.43
N LEU A 575 -24.90 4.39 -8.38
CA LEU A 575 -23.74 4.61 -7.52
C LEU A 575 -22.96 3.30 -7.38
N LEU A 576 -21.77 3.19 -7.99
CA LEU A 576 -20.97 1.96 -7.91
C LEU A 576 -20.29 1.82 -6.54
N PRO A 577 -20.18 0.60 -5.96
CA PRO A 577 -20.55 -0.69 -6.54
C PRO A 577 -22.01 -1.12 -6.27
N ASN A 578 -22.86 -0.24 -5.76
CA ASN A 578 -24.22 -0.60 -5.32
C ASN A 578 -25.22 -0.78 -6.47
N ASP A 579 -25.12 0.03 -7.51
CA ASP A 579 -25.95 -0.08 -8.71
C ASP A 579 -25.04 -0.18 -9.94
N PRO A 580 -25.01 -1.32 -10.65
CA PRO A 580 -24.26 -1.47 -11.90
C PRO A 580 -24.69 -0.45 -12.96
N ILE A 581 -23.72 0.26 -13.55
CA ILE A 581 -23.97 1.38 -14.47
C ILE A 581 -23.96 0.91 -15.92
N GLU A 582 -23.00 0.07 -16.32
CA GLU A 582 -22.90 -0.45 -17.68
C GLU A 582 -24.23 -1.08 -18.18
N PRO A 583 -24.93 -1.94 -17.41
CA PRO A 583 -26.20 -2.54 -17.86
C PRO A 583 -27.33 -1.53 -18.02
N LEU A 584 -27.33 -0.44 -17.25
CA LEU A 584 -28.30 0.65 -17.38
C LEU A 584 -28.06 1.47 -18.65
N LEU A 585 -26.79 1.76 -18.97
CA LEU A 585 -26.42 2.44 -20.21
C LEU A 585 -26.75 1.59 -21.45
N VAL A 586 -26.47 0.28 -21.41
CA VAL A 586 -26.87 -0.66 -22.47
C VAL A 586 -28.39 -0.67 -22.67
N ARG A 587 -29.18 -0.74 -21.58
CA ARG A 587 -30.65 -0.64 -21.66
C ARG A 587 -31.13 0.67 -22.27
N ALA A 588 -30.54 1.81 -21.91
CA ALA A 588 -30.91 3.12 -22.48
C ALA A 588 -30.61 3.19 -23.99
N ILE A 589 -29.46 2.66 -24.42
CA ILE A 589 -29.08 2.58 -25.84
C ILE A 589 -30.02 1.65 -26.63
N ASP A 590 -30.43 0.52 -26.06
CA ASP A 590 -31.37 -0.41 -26.71
C ASP A 590 -32.81 0.13 -26.74
N ALA A 591 -33.24 0.87 -25.72
CA ALA A 591 -34.55 1.53 -25.67
C ALA A 591 -34.68 2.74 -26.62
N SER A 592 -33.54 3.35 -26.99
CA SER A 592 -33.52 4.55 -27.85
C SER A 592 -34.09 4.27 -29.25
N GLN A 593 -34.78 5.27 -29.81
CA GLN A 593 -35.58 5.20 -31.03
C GLN A 593 -35.16 6.17 -32.15
N LYS A 594 -34.46 7.28 -31.84
CA LYS A 594 -34.19 8.39 -32.78
C LYS A 594 -32.70 8.73 -32.87
N SER A 595 -32.06 9.03 -31.74
CA SER A 595 -30.72 9.59 -31.70
C SER A 595 -30.02 9.35 -30.36
N ILE A 596 -28.69 9.21 -30.43
CA ILE A 596 -27.82 9.11 -29.25
C ILE A 596 -26.65 10.07 -29.46
N ARG A 597 -26.37 10.93 -28.49
CA ARG A 597 -25.21 11.84 -28.51
C ARG A 597 -24.30 11.53 -27.35
N LEU A 598 -23.01 11.29 -27.61
CA LEU A 598 -22.03 10.86 -26.60
C LEU A 598 -20.85 11.84 -26.54
N ALA A 599 -20.57 12.37 -25.35
CA ALA A 599 -19.34 13.09 -25.06
C ALA A 599 -18.51 12.26 -24.06
N LEU A 600 -17.39 11.73 -24.53
CA LEU A 600 -16.61 10.70 -23.84
C LEU A 600 -15.13 11.09 -23.69
N TYR A 601 -14.60 11.02 -22.47
CA TYR A 601 -13.15 11.03 -22.27
C TYR A 601 -12.53 9.72 -22.75
N GLU A 602 -12.86 8.61 -22.08
CA GLU A 602 -12.32 7.28 -22.34
C GLU A 602 -13.43 6.28 -22.67
N PHE A 603 -13.14 5.34 -23.58
CA PHE A 603 -14.07 4.30 -24.03
C PHE A 603 -13.38 2.96 -24.30
N THR A 604 -13.77 1.90 -23.56
CA THR A 604 -13.33 0.51 -23.79
C THR A 604 -14.41 -0.55 -23.51
N SER A 605 -15.65 -0.14 -23.17
CA SER A 605 -16.76 -1.09 -22.94
C SER A 605 -17.23 -1.75 -24.25
N GLU A 606 -16.96 -3.05 -24.40
CA GLU A 606 -17.51 -3.86 -25.49
C GLU A 606 -19.05 -4.01 -25.40
N PRO A 607 -19.68 -4.22 -24.22
CA PRO A 607 -21.15 -4.29 -24.12
C PRO A 607 -21.86 -3.03 -24.59
N ILE A 608 -21.29 -1.84 -24.31
CA ILE A 608 -21.81 -0.57 -24.81
C ILE A 608 -21.54 -0.43 -26.32
N LEU A 609 -20.35 -0.80 -26.81
CA LEU A 609 -20.06 -0.78 -28.26
C LEU A 609 -21.05 -1.66 -29.05
N GLU A 610 -21.35 -2.86 -28.55
CA GLU A 610 -22.36 -3.76 -29.12
C GLU A 610 -23.77 -3.16 -29.07
N ALA A 611 -24.13 -2.43 -28.01
CA ALA A 611 -25.39 -1.69 -27.95
C ALA A 611 -25.44 -0.57 -29.00
N LEU A 612 -24.35 0.17 -29.19
CA LEU A 612 -24.24 1.21 -30.22
C LEU A 612 -24.30 0.62 -31.64
N ARG A 613 -23.67 -0.53 -31.89
CA ARG A 613 -23.81 -1.31 -33.14
C ARG A 613 -25.29 -1.65 -33.39
N ARG A 614 -26.00 -2.21 -32.40
CA ARG A 614 -27.45 -2.48 -32.49
C ARG A 614 -28.28 -1.22 -32.78
N ALA A 615 -27.99 -0.11 -32.11
CA ALA A 615 -28.70 1.16 -32.32
C ALA A 615 -28.47 1.73 -33.74
N ARG A 616 -27.23 1.69 -34.24
CA ARG A 616 -26.88 2.06 -35.63
C ARG A 616 -27.65 1.19 -36.63
N ASP A 617 -27.70 -0.12 -36.40
CA ASP A 617 -28.36 -1.07 -37.29
C ASP A 617 -29.90 -0.92 -37.27
N ARG A 618 -30.48 -0.37 -36.19
CA ARG A 618 -31.88 0.12 -36.14
C ARG A 618 -32.10 1.46 -36.87
N GLY A 619 -31.03 2.11 -37.34
CA GLY A 619 -31.09 3.37 -38.09
C GLY A 619 -31.05 4.66 -37.25
N LEU A 620 -30.65 4.58 -35.97
CA LEU A 620 -30.53 5.76 -35.11
C LEU A 620 -29.39 6.69 -35.54
N LYS A 621 -29.58 8.01 -35.35
CA LYS A 621 -28.51 8.99 -35.52
C LYS A 621 -27.59 8.99 -34.29
N ILE A 622 -26.39 8.42 -34.42
CA ILE A 622 -25.41 8.35 -33.32
C ILE A 622 -24.27 9.33 -33.57
N GLU A 623 -24.15 10.37 -32.73
CA GLU A 623 -23.16 11.44 -32.83
C GLU A 623 -22.19 11.38 -31.64
N LEU A 624 -20.88 11.35 -31.87
CA LEU A 624 -19.87 11.26 -30.81
C LEU A 624 -18.86 12.41 -30.85
N VAL A 625 -18.41 12.84 -29.68
CA VAL A 625 -17.19 13.63 -29.48
C VAL A 625 -16.32 12.89 -28.45
N LEU A 626 -15.14 12.45 -28.86
CA LEU A 626 -14.12 11.80 -28.01
C LEU A 626 -12.96 12.77 -27.74
N ASP A 627 -12.21 12.57 -26.65
CA ASP A 627 -10.90 13.21 -26.53
C ASP A 627 -9.91 12.71 -27.60
N ARG A 628 -9.16 13.64 -28.19
CA ARG A 628 -8.16 13.38 -29.24
C ARG A 628 -7.09 12.37 -28.78
N GLY A 629 -6.66 12.40 -27.53
CA GLY A 629 -5.57 11.58 -27.01
C GLY A 629 -5.87 10.08 -27.01
N HIS A 630 -7.15 9.69 -26.93
CA HIS A 630 -7.55 8.28 -26.98
C HIS A 630 -7.62 7.70 -28.40
N LEU A 631 -7.69 8.56 -29.44
CA LEU A 631 -7.61 8.15 -30.85
C LEU A 631 -6.20 8.33 -31.43
N TYR A 632 -5.59 9.50 -31.22
CA TYR A 632 -4.23 9.82 -31.64
C TYR A 632 -3.28 9.68 -30.46
N THR A 633 -3.09 8.43 -30.05
CA THR A 633 -2.14 8.04 -28.99
C THR A 633 -0.70 8.35 -29.42
N SER A 634 0.12 8.80 -28.47
CA SER A 634 1.53 9.10 -28.68
C SER A 634 2.40 8.55 -27.54
N GLY A 635 3.71 8.44 -27.79
CA GLY A 635 4.66 7.84 -26.87
C GLY A 635 4.56 6.32 -26.81
N ILE A 636 5.21 5.74 -25.81
CA ILE A 636 5.28 4.29 -25.59
C ILE A 636 4.42 3.83 -24.41
N ASP A 637 3.86 2.62 -24.52
CA ASP A 637 3.14 1.95 -23.44
C ASP A 637 4.09 1.32 -22.41
N HIS A 638 3.52 0.58 -21.46
CA HIS A 638 4.25 -0.09 -20.38
C HIS A 638 5.10 -1.29 -20.86
N GLU A 639 5.10 -1.58 -22.16
CA GLU A 639 5.81 -2.68 -22.80
C GLU A 639 6.92 -2.16 -23.73
N GLY A 640 7.01 -0.83 -23.91
CA GLY A 640 7.95 -0.18 -24.82
C GLY A 640 7.46 -0.13 -26.27
N HIS A 641 6.24 -0.59 -26.55
CA HIS A 641 5.62 -0.49 -27.87
C HIS A 641 5.01 0.91 -28.06
N PRO A 642 4.92 1.42 -29.30
CA PRO A 642 4.20 2.67 -29.56
C PRO A 642 2.74 2.53 -29.14
N ARG A 643 2.23 3.44 -28.29
CA ARG A 643 0.85 3.40 -27.80
C ARG A 643 -0.12 3.38 -28.97
N LYS A 644 -1.06 2.44 -28.96
CA LYS A 644 -2.14 2.34 -29.96
C LYS A 644 -3.49 2.70 -29.34
N PRO A 645 -4.42 3.30 -30.10
CA PRO A 645 -5.79 3.49 -29.65
C PRO A 645 -6.44 2.13 -29.35
N LYS A 646 -7.33 2.09 -28.36
CA LYS A 646 -7.99 0.85 -27.94
C LYS A 646 -8.91 0.33 -29.06
N PRO A 647 -9.06 -1.01 -29.24
CA PRO A 647 -9.84 -1.58 -30.34
C PRO A 647 -11.26 -1.01 -30.45
N GLN A 648 -11.91 -0.74 -29.32
CA GLN A 648 -13.24 -0.15 -29.24
C GLN A 648 -13.29 1.29 -29.78
N VAL A 649 -12.24 2.08 -29.54
CA VAL A 649 -12.10 3.44 -30.10
C VAL A 649 -11.87 3.38 -31.61
N VAL A 650 -11.08 2.41 -32.09
CA VAL A 650 -10.87 2.18 -33.53
C VAL A 650 -12.17 1.74 -34.21
N ALA A 651 -12.97 0.90 -33.55
CA ALA A 651 -14.28 0.49 -34.03
C ALA A 651 -15.25 1.68 -34.14
N LEU A 652 -15.33 2.56 -33.13
CA LEU A 652 -16.10 3.79 -33.22
C LEU A 652 -15.67 4.66 -34.41
N ALA A 653 -14.36 4.79 -34.65
CA ALA A 653 -13.84 5.57 -35.77
C ALA A 653 -14.14 4.94 -37.16
N LYS A 654 -14.04 3.61 -37.29
CA LYS A 654 -14.06 2.93 -38.61
C LYS A 654 -15.38 2.24 -38.98
N GLU A 655 -16.30 2.01 -38.04
CA GLU A 655 -17.57 1.32 -38.30
C GLU A 655 -18.75 2.25 -38.61
N GLY A 656 -18.46 3.45 -39.13
CA GLY A 656 -19.47 4.37 -39.67
C GLY A 656 -20.31 5.11 -38.62
N PHE A 657 -19.82 5.26 -37.39
CA PHE A 657 -20.40 6.20 -36.43
C PHE A 657 -19.98 7.64 -36.75
N ASP A 658 -20.85 8.62 -36.49
CA ASP A 658 -20.56 10.03 -36.73
C ASP A 658 -19.70 10.60 -35.58
N MET A 659 -18.41 10.30 -35.60
CA MET A 659 -17.45 10.60 -34.54
C MET A 659 -16.52 11.76 -34.91
N LYS A 660 -16.40 12.73 -34.01
CA LYS A 660 -15.40 13.80 -34.03
C LYS A 660 -14.47 13.71 -32.82
N ILE A 661 -13.32 14.37 -32.89
CA ILE A 661 -12.32 14.43 -31.83
C ILE A 661 -12.04 15.85 -31.37
N LEU A 662 -11.89 16.05 -30.06
CA LEU A 662 -11.66 17.36 -29.45
C LEU A 662 -10.47 17.32 -28.48
N ARG A 663 -9.74 18.43 -28.36
CA ARG A 663 -8.63 18.63 -27.41
C ARG A 663 -8.90 19.93 -26.65
N GLY A 664 -8.57 19.97 -25.36
CA GLY A 664 -8.62 21.20 -24.56
C GLY A 664 -7.51 22.20 -24.92
N ARG A 665 -7.41 23.29 -24.17
CA ARG A 665 -6.36 24.30 -24.38
C ARG A 665 -5.03 23.80 -23.81
N SER A 666 -3.91 24.02 -24.50
CA SER A 666 -2.59 23.61 -24.02
C SER A 666 -2.54 22.11 -23.66
N SER A 667 -2.43 21.77 -22.37
CA SER A 667 -2.46 20.41 -21.80
C SER A 667 -3.87 19.92 -21.42
N GLY A 668 -4.92 20.67 -21.72
CA GLY A 668 -6.32 20.29 -21.45
C GLY A 668 -6.83 19.21 -22.38
N VAL A 669 -7.81 18.45 -21.90
CA VAL A 669 -8.45 17.31 -22.60
C VAL A 669 -9.96 17.49 -22.67
N MET A 670 -10.64 16.74 -23.53
CA MET A 670 -12.09 16.66 -23.55
C MET A 670 -12.54 15.62 -22.50
N HIS A 671 -12.79 16.09 -21.28
CA HIS A 671 -13.01 15.22 -20.12
C HIS A 671 -14.49 15.00 -19.78
N ASN A 672 -15.42 15.43 -20.65
CA ASN A 672 -16.85 15.19 -20.46
C ASN A 672 -17.22 13.70 -20.51
N LYS A 673 -18.25 13.35 -19.73
CA LYS A 673 -18.73 11.98 -19.53
C LYS A 673 -20.26 12.02 -19.47
N TYR A 674 -20.90 12.21 -20.63
CA TYR A 674 -22.35 12.29 -20.71
C TYR A 674 -22.92 11.72 -22.00
N LEU A 675 -24.18 11.28 -21.92
CA LEU A 675 -24.97 10.73 -23.02
C LEU A 675 -26.34 11.43 -23.06
N VAL A 676 -26.81 11.80 -24.25
CA VAL A 676 -28.19 12.28 -24.48
C VAL A 676 -28.90 11.28 -25.38
N PHE A 677 -30.08 10.83 -24.96
CA PHE A 677 -30.93 9.85 -25.65
C PHE A 677 -32.22 10.53 -26.13
N ASP A 678 -32.50 10.45 -27.43
CA ASP A 678 -33.72 10.88 -28.14
C ASP A 678 -34.24 12.31 -27.89
N ASP A 679 -33.40 13.19 -27.33
CA ASP A 679 -33.77 14.51 -26.82
C ASP A 679 -34.78 14.45 -25.64
N GLU A 680 -34.83 13.31 -24.93
CA GLU A 680 -35.79 12.99 -23.87
C GLU A 680 -35.14 12.55 -22.54
N MET A 681 -33.89 12.08 -22.55
CA MET A 681 -33.12 11.76 -21.34
C MET A 681 -31.65 12.13 -21.50
N VAL A 682 -31.02 12.67 -20.44
CA VAL A 682 -29.56 12.86 -20.34
C VAL A 682 -29.00 12.08 -19.15
N VAL A 683 -27.81 11.50 -19.32
CA VAL A 683 -27.06 10.80 -18.28
C VAL A 683 -25.67 11.43 -18.16
N PHE A 684 -25.25 11.79 -16.96
CA PHE A 684 -23.96 12.45 -16.69
C PHE A 684 -23.40 12.04 -15.33
N GLY A 685 -22.08 12.16 -15.13
CA GLY A 685 -21.44 11.87 -13.85
C GLY A 685 -19.92 11.72 -13.95
N SER A 686 -19.34 10.94 -13.04
CA SER A 686 -17.89 10.69 -12.97
C SER A 686 -17.42 9.51 -13.84
N TYR A 687 -18.36 8.66 -14.26
CA TYR A 687 -18.16 7.35 -14.89
C TYR A 687 -17.56 7.42 -16.31
N ASN A 688 -16.39 6.80 -16.50
CA ASN A 688 -15.84 6.50 -17.83
C ASN A 688 -16.46 5.20 -18.39
N LEU A 689 -16.66 5.13 -19.71
CA LEU A 689 -17.28 3.96 -20.35
C LEU A 689 -16.24 2.85 -20.59
N THR A 690 -15.68 2.33 -19.49
CA THR A 690 -14.66 1.29 -19.48
C THR A 690 -15.03 0.13 -18.58
N LYS A 691 -14.54 -1.06 -18.92
CA LYS A 691 -14.68 -2.25 -18.08
C LYS A 691 -14.03 -2.06 -16.70
N VAL A 692 -12.87 -1.40 -16.64
CA VAL A 692 -12.15 -1.17 -15.38
C VAL A 692 -12.96 -0.27 -14.45
N THR A 693 -13.66 0.72 -15.00
CA THR A 693 -14.54 1.59 -14.24
C THR A 693 -15.70 0.83 -13.59
N GLU A 694 -16.35 -0.09 -14.31
CA GLU A 694 -17.44 -0.89 -13.75
C GLU A 694 -16.97 -1.87 -12.65
N GLU A 695 -15.77 -2.47 -12.80
CA GLU A 695 -15.28 -3.54 -11.93
C GLU A 695 -14.43 -3.04 -10.73
N HIS A 696 -13.78 -1.88 -10.82
CA HIS A 696 -12.71 -1.46 -9.89
C HIS A 696 -12.83 -0.01 -9.34
N HIS A 697 -13.87 0.75 -9.69
CA HIS A 697 -14.04 2.13 -9.22
C HIS A 697 -15.30 2.33 -8.36
N PHE A 698 -15.21 3.23 -7.38
CA PHE A 698 -16.40 3.95 -6.89
C PHE A 698 -16.73 5.08 -7.87
N GLU A 699 -17.96 5.12 -8.36
CA GLU A 699 -18.44 6.08 -9.36
C GLU A 699 -19.87 6.52 -9.06
N ASN A 700 -20.34 7.55 -9.75
CA ASN A 700 -21.73 7.95 -9.76
C ASN A 700 -22.19 8.48 -11.13
N VAL A 701 -23.47 8.26 -11.45
CA VAL A 701 -24.18 8.91 -12.56
C VAL A 701 -25.60 9.31 -12.14
N ILE A 702 -26.09 10.40 -12.74
CA ILE A 702 -27.47 10.88 -12.67
C ILE A 702 -28.15 10.63 -14.02
N PHE A 703 -29.37 10.11 -13.99
CA PHE A 703 -30.29 10.07 -15.14
C PHE A 703 -31.30 11.21 -14.97
N SER A 704 -31.54 12.01 -16.00
CA SER A 704 -32.45 13.15 -15.92
C SER A 704 -33.34 13.28 -17.16
N GLY A 705 -34.65 13.34 -16.92
CA GLY A 705 -35.68 13.74 -17.89
C GLY A 705 -36.03 15.22 -17.86
N ASP A 706 -35.24 16.08 -17.19
CA ASP A 706 -35.50 17.52 -17.17
C ASP A 706 -35.16 18.15 -18.52
N SER A 707 -36.21 18.57 -19.24
CA SER A 707 -36.07 19.15 -20.58
C SER A 707 -35.20 20.40 -20.64
N ARG A 708 -35.03 21.14 -19.53
CA ARG A 708 -34.13 22.30 -19.44
C ARG A 708 -32.68 21.86 -19.52
N ARG A 709 -32.34 20.81 -18.75
CA ARG A 709 -31.02 20.20 -18.68
C ARG A 709 -30.67 19.55 -20.03
N ILE A 710 -31.62 18.82 -20.61
CA ILE A 710 -31.46 18.17 -21.93
C ILE A 710 -31.23 19.21 -23.05
N ASP A 711 -32.00 20.31 -23.09
CA ASP A 711 -31.77 21.40 -24.05
C ASP A 711 -30.35 21.99 -23.93
N TYR A 712 -29.90 22.26 -22.70
CA TYR A 712 -28.60 22.87 -22.49
C TYR A 712 -27.44 21.90 -22.81
N TYR A 713 -27.53 20.63 -22.41
CA TYR A 713 -26.57 19.60 -22.85
C TYR A 713 -26.53 19.42 -24.36
N ASN A 714 -27.65 19.59 -25.07
CA ASN A 714 -27.70 19.60 -26.53
C ASN A 714 -27.04 20.84 -27.16
N ARG A 715 -27.33 22.04 -26.62
CA ARG A 715 -26.64 23.28 -27.03
C ARG A 715 -25.13 23.19 -26.81
N TYR A 716 -24.71 22.63 -25.68
CA TYR A 716 -23.30 22.43 -25.35
C TYR A 716 -22.64 21.33 -26.21
N PHE A 717 -23.35 20.23 -26.52
CA PHE A 717 -22.88 19.22 -27.46
C PHE A 717 -22.66 19.82 -28.86
N ALA A 718 -23.61 20.61 -29.36
CA ALA A 718 -23.45 21.31 -30.64
C ALA A 718 -22.28 22.29 -30.63
N TYR A 719 -22.06 23.02 -29.53
CA TYR A 719 -20.89 23.88 -29.32
C TYR A 719 -19.58 23.08 -29.36
N MET A 720 -19.45 21.98 -28.60
CA MET A 720 -18.26 21.12 -28.64
C MET A 720 -18.02 20.52 -30.02
N ARG A 721 -19.09 20.05 -30.68
CA ARG A 721 -19.04 19.45 -32.02
C ARG A 721 -18.62 20.43 -33.11
N ALA A 722 -18.90 21.73 -32.93
CA ALA A 722 -18.42 22.80 -33.81
C ALA A 722 -16.94 23.17 -33.58
N LEU A 723 -16.38 22.86 -32.41
CA LEU A 723 -14.95 23.00 -32.10
C LEU A 723 -14.14 21.72 -32.39
N ALA A 724 -14.82 20.59 -32.58
CA ALA A 724 -14.20 19.28 -32.76
C ALA A 724 -13.82 19.00 -34.23
N ASN A 725 -12.64 18.43 -34.40
CA ASN A 725 -12.09 18.06 -35.71
C ASN A 725 -12.70 16.74 -36.20
N ASP A 726 -12.75 16.58 -37.52
CA ASP A 726 -13.00 15.29 -38.17
C ASP A 726 -11.80 14.35 -37.99
N ILE A 727 -12.04 13.05 -38.20
CA ILE A 727 -10.99 12.04 -38.10
C ILE A 727 -10.14 12.07 -39.37
N ASP A 728 -8.83 12.16 -39.17
CA ASP A 728 -7.78 11.95 -40.15
C ASP A 728 -7.45 10.46 -40.14
N PHE A 729 -7.99 9.75 -41.14
CA PHE A 729 -7.86 8.30 -41.26
C PHE A 729 -6.45 7.87 -41.68
N ASP A 730 -5.72 8.70 -42.44
CA ASP A 730 -4.34 8.41 -42.84
C ASP A 730 -3.45 8.46 -41.58
N LYS A 731 -3.61 9.50 -40.75
CA LYS A 731 -2.92 9.60 -39.44
C LYS A 731 -3.29 8.47 -38.48
N LEU A 732 -4.55 8.05 -38.45
CA LEU A 732 -4.98 6.90 -37.64
C LEU A 732 -4.32 5.60 -38.12
N ASP A 733 -4.24 5.39 -39.43
CA ASP A 733 -3.58 4.21 -40.01
C ASP A 733 -2.06 4.22 -39.78
N ASP A 734 -1.40 5.37 -39.84
CA ASP A 734 0.01 5.49 -39.47
C ASP A 734 0.27 5.14 -38.00
N ILE A 735 -0.60 5.58 -37.07
CA ILE A 735 -0.50 5.22 -35.64
C ILE A 735 -0.74 3.71 -35.43
N LEU A 736 -1.75 3.13 -36.09
CA LEU A 736 -2.04 1.69 -36.00
C LEU A 736 -0.89 0.83 -36.55
N ASN A 737 -0.24 1.28 -37.62
CA ASN A 737 0.88 0.58 -38.27
C ASN A 737 2.26 0.92 -37.68
N ARG A 738 2.37 1.87 -36.73
CA ARG A 738 3.64 2.26 -36.10
C ARG A 738 4.33 1.05 -35.44
N VAL A 739 5.59 0.83 -35.80
CA VAL A 739 6.45 -0.27 -35.30
C VAL A 739 7.59 0.19 -34.39
N SER A 740 7.91 1.49 -34.39
CA SER A 740 8.91 2.11 -33.53
C SER A 740 8.58 3.58 -33.34
N ASP A 741 8.72 4.10 -32.12
CA ASP A 741 8.55 5.53 -31.85
C ASP A 741 9.89 6.24 -32.02
N SER A 742 10.24 6.62 -33.25
CA SER A 742 11.37 7.51 -33.50
C SER A 742 11.00 8.89 -32.93
N GLY A 743 11.57 9.23 -31.77
CA GLY A 743 11.26 10.43 -30.97
C GLY A 743 11.67 11.77 -31.59
N THR A 744 11.35 11.96 -32.87
CA THR A 744 11.54 13.17 -33.68
C THR A 744 10.21 13.76 -34.14
N GLU A 745 9.07 13.13 -33.85
CA GLU A 745 7.79 13.83 -33.79
C GLU A 745 7.69 14.56 -32.45
N SER A 746 8.30 15.75 -32.39
CA SER A 746 7.73 16.81 -31.57
C SER A 746 6.32 17.14 -32.08
N ASP A 747 5.53 17.87 -31.28
CA ASP A 747 4.25 18.47 -31.73
C ASP A 747 4.45 19.55 -32.83
N ASP A 748 5.63 19.63 -33.45
CA ASP A 748 5.93 20.47 -34.61
C ASP A 748 5.41 19.81 -35.90
N GLU A 749 4.16 20.11 -36.25
CA GLU A 749 3.84 20.19 -37.69
C GLU A 749 4.87 21.13 -38.36
N PRO A 750 5.31 20.83 -39.60
CA PRO A 750 6.21 21.73 -40.32
C PRO A 750 5.55 23.10 -40.43
N SER A 751 6.23 24.13 -39.93
CA SER A 751 5.74 25.50 -39.91
C SER A 751 5.38 25.96 -41.31
N GLN A 752 4.07 26.01 -41.58
CA GLN A 752 3.50 26.70 -42.74
C GLN A 752 4.08 28.13 -42.75
N PRO A 753 4.58 28.62 -43.90
CA PRO A 753 5.19 29.95 -43.96
C PRO A 753 4.14 31.01 -43.57
N GLU A 754 4.48 31.88 -42.63
CA GLU A 754 3.56 32.87 -42.05
C GLU A 754 2.79 33.66 -43.14
N PRO A 755 1.44 33.60 -43.14
CA PRO A 755 0.62 34.64 -43.73
C PRO A 755 0.53 35.80 -42.73
N GLU A 756 0.87 37.01 -43.16
CA GLU A 756 0.77 38.20 -42.32
C GLU A 756 -0.67 38.47 -41.85
N ALA A 757 -0.78 38.93 -40.59
CA ALA A 757 -1.94 39.53 -39.91
C ALA A 757 -3.08 38.62 -39.38
N ALA A 758 -3.28 38.73 -38.06
CA ALA A 758 -4.38 38.22 -37.20
C ALA A 758 -4.24 36.80 -36.61
N ASP A 759 -3.60 36.75 -35.43
CA ASP A 759 -4.06 36.04 -34.21
C ASP A 759 -5.59 35.79 -34.24
N PRO A 760 -6.15 34.58 -33.90
CA PRO A 760 -5.75 33.92 -32.64
C PRO A 760 -6.08 32.42 -32.37
N GLN A 761 -5.29 31.73 -31.52
CA GLN A 761 -5.85 30.72 -30.58
C GLN A 761 -6.50 31.44 -29.38
N ALA A 762 -7.39 32.39 -29.68
CA ALA A 762 -8.10 33.15 -28.67
C ALA A 762 -8.93 32.17 -27.85
N ALA A 763 -9.28 32.60 -26.66
CA ALA A 763 -10.25 31.93 -25.82
C ALA A 763 -11.36 31.31 -26.69
N PHE A 764 -11.49 29.97 -26.67
CA PHE A 764 -12.70 29.27 -27.13
C PHE A 764 -13.91 30.14 -26.79
N PRO A 765 -14.87 30.34 -27.71
CA PRO A 765 -16.03 31.17 -27.41
C PRO A 765 -16.65 30.72 -26.08
N PRO A 766 -17.20 31.64 -25.26
CA PRO A 766 -17.80 31.22 -24.00
C PRO A 766 -18.81 30.09 -24.28
N PRO A 767 -18.83 29.01 -23.49
CA PRO A 767 -19.85 27.99 -23.63
C PRO A 767 -21.24 28.65 -23.53
N PRO A 768 -22.30 28.04 -24.09
CA PRO A 768 -23.65 28.56 -23.93
C PRO A 768 -23.92 28.79 -22.44
N GLU A 769 -24.54 29.90 -22.05
CA GLU A 769 -24.91 30.12 -20.66
C GLU A 769 -26.29 29.50 -20.36
N ASP A 770 -26.50 29.05 -19.12
CA ASP A 770 -27.84 28.89 -18.55
C ASP A 770 -28.33 30.27 -18.05
N PRO A 771 -29.37 30.87 -18.66
CA PRO A 771 -29.97 32.09 -18.12
C PRO A 771 -30.76 31.83 -16.83
N ALA A 772 -31.14 30.58 -16.53
CA ALA A 772 -31.82 30.22 -15.31
C ALA A 772 -30.83 30.04 -14.15
N ARG A 773 -31.26 30.42 -12.94
CA ARG A 773 -30.60 30.07 -11.68
C ARG A 773 -31.66 29.54 -10.72
N PRO A 774 -32.19 28.33 -10.98
CA PRO A 774 -33.41 27.87 -10.32
C PRO A 774 -33.17 27.32 -8.90
N ILE A 775 -31.93 27.00 -8.54
CA ILE A 775 -31.59 26.37 -7.26
C ILE A 775 -31.18 27.44 -6.25
N ASP A 776 -31.82 27.46 -5.08
CA ASP A 776 -31.43 28.30 -3.94
C ASP A 776 -30.65 27.49 -2.91
N LEU A 777 -29.43 27.92 -2.61
CA LEU A 777 -28.73 27.51 -1.39
C LEU A 777 -28.62 28.72 -0.48
N ASN A 778 -29.47 28.74 0.55
CA ASN A 778 -29.41 29.68 1.67
C ASN A 778 -29.55 31.17 1.30
N GLY A 779 -30.22 31.48 0.19
CA GLY A 779 -30.39 32.83 -0.35
C GLY A 779 -29.45 33.19 -1.52
N GLU A 780 -28.55 32.30 -1.91
CA GLU A 780 -27.72 32.42 -3.11
C GLU A 780 -28.28 31.52 -4.22
N ALA A 781 -28.37 32.05 -5.45
CA ALA A 781 -28.94 31.34 -6.60
C ALA A 781 -27.85 30.69 -7.49
N PHE A 782 -28.09 29.45 -7.89
CA PHE A 782 -27.20 28.57 -8.66
C PHE A 782 -27.85 28.08 -9.96
N PRO A 783 -27.09 27.92 -11.06
CA PRO A 783 -27.57 27.36 -12.33
C PRO A 783 -27.85 25.85 -12.20
N LEU A 784 -28.49 25.22 -13.18
CA LEU A 784 -28.65 23.75 -13.19
C LEU A 784 -27.32 23.03 -13.48
N GLU A 785 -26.52 23.57 -14.40
CA GLU A 785 -25.20 23.05 -14.75
C GLU A 785 -24.28 24.14 -15.29
N LEU A 786 -22.97 23.87 -15.27
CA LEU A 786 -21.91 24.68 -15.83
C LEU A 786 -20.89 23.80 -16.55
N PHE A 787 -20.23 24.38 -17.56
CA PHE A 787 -19.24 23.69 -18.38
C PHE A 787 -17.90 24.43 -18.36
N SER A 788 -16.79 23.69 -18.33
CA SER A 788 -15.46 24.26 -18.52
C SER A 788 -14.98 24.03 -19.97
N PRO A 789 -13.93 24.75 -20.44
CA PRO A 789 -13.34 25.91 -19.79
C PRO A 789 -14.23 27.16 -19.88
N LEU A 790 -13.88 28.21 -19.15
CA LEU A 790 -14.57 29.52 -19.07
C LEU A 790 -15.93 29.60 -18.36
N GLY A 791 -16.71 28.53 -18.19
CA GLY A 791 -18.04 28.60 -17.54
C GLY A 791 -18.03 28.76 -16.01
N ARG A 792 -16.87 29.08 -15.40
CA ARG A 792 -16.75 29.53 -14.00
C ARG A 792 -17.25 28.51 -12.97
N ILE A 793 -16.91 27.24 -13.16
CA ILE A 793 -17.25 26.16 -12.22
C ILE A 793 -16.58 26.42 -10.86
N GLU A 794 -15.26 26.65 -10.85
CA GLU A 794 -14.49 26.92 -9.63
C GLU A 794 -15.04 28.13 -8.84
N GLU A 795 -15.37 29.24 -9.51
CA GLU A 795 -15.97 30.41 -8.84
C GLU A 795 -17.36 30.13 -8.28
N THR A 796 -18.15 29.29 -8.95
CA THR A 796 -19.49 28.87 -8.49
C THR A 796 -19.43 27.92 -7.30
N LEU A 797 -18.51 26.96 -7.30
CA LEU A 797 -18.23 26.10 -6.14
C LEU A 797 -17.80 26.93 -4.92
N ILE A 798 -16.93 27.93 -5.11
CA ILE A 798 -16.52 28.87 -4.05
C ILE A 798 -17.70 29.70 -3.52
N ARG A 799 -18.68 30.06 -4.36
CA ARG A 799 -19.94 30.68 -3.89
C ARG A 799 -20.78 29.71 -3.07
N ALA A 800 -20.89 28.45 -3.48
CA ALA A 800 -21.64 27.41 -2.77
C ALA A 800 -21.05 27.15 -1.38
N ILE A 801 -19.73 26.98 -1.28
CA ILE A 801 -18.99 26.86 -0.01
C ILE A 801 -19.26 28.06 0.93
N LYS A 802 -19.25 29.29 0.38
CA LYS A 802 -19.53 30.51 1.17
C LYS A 802 -20.99 30.65 1.61
N ALA A 803 -21.91 29.93 0.97
CA ALA A 803 -23.32 29.92 1.31
C ALA A 803 -23.69 28.84 2.33
N ALA A 804 -22.80 27.87 2.60
CA ALA A 804 -22.98 26.79 3.57
C ALA A 804 -23.20 27.30 5.00
N LYS A 805 -23.98 26.56 5.80
CA LYS A 805 -24.34 26.93 7.19
C LYS A 805 -24.29 25.78 8.20
N PHE A 806 -24.23 24.53 7.75
CA PHE A 806 -24.34 23.35 8.61
C PHE A 806 -23.33 22.25 8.25
N SER A 807 -23.17 21.93 6.97
CA SER A 807 -22.23 20.89 6.54
C SER A 807 -21.76 21.04 5.09
N ILE A 808 -20.53 20.59 4.83
CA ILE A 808 -19.95 20.38 3.50
C ILE A 808 -19.29 19.00 3.49
N ASP A 809 -19.81 18.07 2.71
CA ASP A 809 -19.27 16.72 2.54
C ASP A 809 -18.76 16.56 1.09
N ILE A 810 -17.48 16.22 0.89
CA ILE A 810 -16.84 16.17 -0.44
C ILE A 810 -16.22 14.79 -0.66
N ALA A 811 -16.65 14.08 -1.72
CA ALA A 811 -15.96 12.91 -2.25
C ALA A 811 -15.32 13.29 -3.58
N MET A 812 -13.99 13.33 -3.63
CA MET A 812 -13.25 13.84 -4.79
C MET A 812 -12.05 12.96 -5.19
N PHE A 813 -12.03 12.55 -6.46
CA PHE A 813 -10.92 11.84 -7.06
C PHE A 813 -9.63 12.68 -7.05
N SER A 814 -9.61 13.85 -7.71
CA SER A 814 -8.43 14.72 -7.79
C SER A 814 -8.75 16.11 -7.24
N PHE A 815 -8.13 16.48 -6.11
CA PHE A 815 -8.29 17.78 -5.47
C PHE A 815 -6.94 18.53 -5.45
N TYR A 816 -6.78 19.50 -6.36
CA TYR A 816 -5.58 20.35 -6.49
C TYR A 816 -5.91 21.86 -6.57
N SER A 817 -7.18 22.26 -6.43
CA SER A 817 -7.57 23.69 -6.41
C SER A 817 -7.26 24.32 -5.06
N GLN A 818 -6.19 25.13 -5.03
CA GLN A 818 -5.89 26.02 -3.92
C GLN A 818 -7.07 26.95 -3.59
N LYS A 819 -7.80 27.47 -4.59
CA LYS A 819 -8.90 28.42 -4.33
C LYS A 819 -10.07 27.77 -3.60
N ILE A 820 -10.41 26.52 -3.94
CA ILE A 820 -11.45 25.75 -3.25
C ILE A 820 -10.98 25.39 -1.83
N ALA A 821 -9.73 24.94 -1.67
CA ALA A 821 -9.14 24.66 -0.36
C ALA A 821 -9.12 25.90 0.57
N GLU A 822 -8.72 27.06 0.05
CA GLU A 822 -8.75 28.34 0.79
C GLU A 822 -10.18 28.78 1.14
N ALA A 823 -11.17 28.52 0.26
CA ALA A 823 -12.57 28.81 0.54
C ALA A 823 -13.12 27.93 1.68
N LEU A 824 -12.81 26.62 1.68
CA LEU A 824 -13.18 25.69 2.75
C LEU A 824 -12.53 26.10 4.09
N LEU A 825 -11.25 26.46 4.08
CA LEU A 825 -10.54 26.91 5.28
C LEU A 825 -11.12 28.23 5.81
N THR A 826 -11.47 29.16 4.91
CA THR A 826 -12.14 30.41 5.28
C THR A 826 -13.51 30.14 5.91
N ALA A 827 -14.29 29.20 5.37
CA ALA A 827 -15.60 28.83 5.91
C ALA A 827 -15.47 28.21 7.31
N LYS A 828 -14.59 27.21 7.49
CA LYS A 828 -14.28 26.57 8.78
C LYS A 828 -13.75 27.56 9.84
N ALA A 829 -12.97 28.55 9.42
CA ALA A 829 -12.45 29.59 10.32
C ALA A 829 -13.50 30.66 10.68
N ALA A 830 -14.50 30.88 9.82
CA ALA A 830 -15.60 31.82 10.06
C ALA A 830 -16.70 31.21 10.96
N ASP A 831 -16.96 29.91 10.83
CA ASP A 831 -17.90 29.16 11.67
C ASP A 831 -17.30 27.82 12.13
N PRO A 832 -16.84 27.71 13.39
CA PRO A 832 -16.31 26.47 13.95
C PRO A 832 -17.32 25.32 14.07
N GLU A 833 -18.63 25.59 14.00
CA GLU A 833 -19.68 24.56 14.02
C GLU A 833 -19.97 23.98 12.62
N LEU A 834 -19.47 24.62 11.55
CA LEU A 834 -19.60 24.13 10.18
C LEU A 834 -18.78 22.85 9.99
N LYS A 835 -19.48 21.72 9.83
CA LYS A 835 -18.84 20.43 9.59
C LYS A 835 -18.30 20.36 8.17
N ILE A 836 -17.01 20.05 8.01
CA ILE A 836 -16.41 19.83 6.68
C ILE A 836 -15.70 18.49 6.68
N ARG A 837 -16.26 17.53 5.93
CA ARG A 837 -15.74 16.16 5.79
C ARG A 837 -15.29 15.90 4.37
N LEU A 838 -14.13 15.26 4.23
CA LEU A 838 -13.46 15.04 2.96
C LEU A 838 -13.14 13.55 2.78
N VAL A 839 -13.44 12.99 1.60
CA VAL A 839 -12.97 11.66 1.19
C VAL A 839 -12.23 11.82 -0.14
N PHE A 840 -10.93 11.54 -0.16
CA PHE A 840 -10.09 11.64 -1.35
C PHE A 840 -9.66 10.26 -1.87
N ASP A 841 -9.40 10.16 -3.18
CA ASP A 841 -8.75 8.99 -3.75
C ASP A 841 -7.31 8.86 -3.23
N TYR A 842 -7.00 7.70 -2.67
CA TYR A 842 -5.67 7.41 -2.12
C TYR A 842 -4.55 7.45 -3.17
N SER A 843 -4.80 7.06 -4.42
CA SER A 843 -3.76 7.08 -5.44
C SER A 843 -3.44 8.51 -5.89
N GLN A 844 -4.45 9.37 -6.00
CA GLN A 844 -4.29 10.79 -6.31
C GLN A 844 -3.67 11.58 -5.14
N SER A 845 -4.04 11.29 -3.88
CA SER A 845 -3.46 11.98 -2.71
C SER A 845 -1.93 11.77 -2.59
N ARG A 846 -1.40 10.68 -3.18
CA ARG A 846 0.03 10.41 -3.23
C ARG A 846 0.80 11.19 -4.29
N LEU A 847 0.13 11.78 -5.29
CA LEU A 847 0.76 12.56 -6.35
C LEU A 847 1.12 13.98 -5.89
N GLU A 848 0.23 14.63 -5.13
CA GLU A 848 0.46 15.94 -4.50
C GLU A 848 -0.07 15.96 -3.07
N LYS A 849 0.75 16.40 -2.09
CA LYS A 849 0.48 16.29 -0.64
C LYS A 849 -0.52 17.32 -0.09
N LEU A 850 -1.62 17.58 -0.81
CA LEU A 850 -2.68 18.47 -0.33
C LEU A 850 -3.51 17.84 0.80
N ASP A 851 -3.56 16.50 0.85
CA ASP A 851 -4.12 15.74 1.97
C ASP A 851 -3.49 16.13 3.32
N ALA A 852 -2.16 16.12 3.41
CA ALA A 852 -1.41 16.53 4.58
C ALA A 852 -1.65 18.00 4.96
N TRP A 853 -1.94 18.88 3.98
CA TRP A 853 -2.32 20.27 4.24
C TRP A 853 -3.71 20.36 4.88
N PHE A 854 -4.70 19.61 4.41
CA PHE A 854 -6.03 19.54 5.02
C PHE A 854 -5.95 18.99 6.46
N VAL A 855 -5.16 17.93 6.70
CA VAL A 855 -4.97 17.38 8.06
C VAL A 855 -4.32 18.40 9.01
N ASP A 856 -3.26 19.10 8.60
CA ASP A 856 -2.60 20.13 9.42
C ASP A 856 -3.53 21.32 9.77
N HIS A 857 -4.51 21.61 8.92
CA HIS A 857 -5.55 22.63 9.15
C HIS A 857 -6.79 22.08 9.88
N GLY A 858 -6.74 20.84 10.38
CA GLY A 858 -7.78 20.24 11.24
C GLY A 858 -9.09 19.92 10.50
N PHE A 859 -9.00 19.58 9.21
CA PHE A 859 -10.14 19.02 8.48
C PHE A 859 -10.31 17.53 8.77
N ASP A 860 -11.56 17.08 8.80
CA ASP A 860 -11.88 15.67 8.91
C ASP A 860 -11.69 15.04 7.52
N LEU A 861 -10.53 14.44 7.27
CA LEU A 861 -10.16 13.84 5.98
C LEU A 861 -9.94 12.33 6.07
N ARG A 862 -10.55 11.60 5.13
CA ARG A 862 -10.31 10.19 4.90
C ARG A 862 -9.77 9.93 3.49
N LEU A 863 -8.97 8.87 3.37
CA LEU A 863 -8.46 8.36 2.10
C LEU A 863 -9.18 7.05 1.79
N LEU A 864 -9.53 6.83 0.52
CA LEU A 864 -10.22 5.63 0.05
C LEU A 864 -9.65 5.20 -1.31
N ALA A 865 -9.55 3.89 -1.54
CA ALA A 865 -9.21 3.29 -2.83
C ALA A 865 -10.49 2.79 -3.54
N GLY A 866 -10.36 1.86 -4.49
CA GLY A 866 -11.49 1.17 -5.11
C GLY A 866 -12.23 0.18 -4.18
N PRO A 867 -13.37 -0.35 -4.65
CA PRO A 867 -14.31 -1.11 -3.83
C PRO A 867 -13.85 -2.52 -3.46
N ASN A 868 -12.82 -3.08 -4.12
CA ASN A 868 -12.36 -4.45 -3.85
C ASN A 868 -11.36 -4.54 -2.67
N GLY A 869 -11.11 -3.43 -1.97
CA GLY A 869 -10.37 -3.41 -0.71
C GLY A 869 -8.90 -3.87 -0.85
N PRO A 870 -8.35 -4.63 0.13
CA PRO A 870 -6.95 -5.08 0.09
C PRO A 870 -6.65 -6.13 -1.00
N GLU A 871 -7.69 -6.72 -1.59
CA GLU A 871 -7.57 -7.77 -2.61
C GLU A 871 -7.61 -7.23 -4.03
N GLY A 872 -8.09 -6.00 -4.22
CA GLY A 872 -8.03 -5.30 -5.50
C GLY A 872 -6.62 -4.90 -5.89
N ASP A 873 -6.37 -4.76 -7.19
CA ASP A 873 -5.09 -4.29 -7.71
C ASP A 873 -4.94 -2.77 -7.44
N PRO A 874 -3.96 -2.32 -6.64
CA PRO A 874 -3.77 -0.90 -6.35
C PRO A 874 -3.52 -0.01 -7.58
N MET A 875 -3.21 -0.59 -8.74
CA MET A 875 -3.14 0.11 -10.02
C MET A 875 -4.54 0.54 -10.52
N PHE A 876 -5.55 -0.33 -10.37
CA PHE A 876 -6.92 -0.15 -10.89
C PHE A 876 -7.94 0.31 -9.85
N GLU A 877 -7.74 0.04 -8.56
CA GLU A 877 -8.69 0.38 -7.50
C GLU A 877 -8.76 1.89 -7.22
N LYS A 878 -9.83 2.59 -7.65
CA LYS A 878 -10.02 4.05 -7.47
C LYS A 878 -11.30 4.45 -6.72
N MET A 879 -11.22 5.49 -5.91
CA MET A 879 -12.38 6.27 -5.46
C MET A 879 -12.59 7.42 -6.47
N HIS A 880 -13.23 7.12 -7.60
CA HIS A 880 -13.29 8.05 -8.75
C HIS A 880 -14.49 9.03 -8.71
N ASN A 881 -15.27 9.04 -7.62
CA ASN A 881 -16.34 10.02 -7.41
C ASN A 881 -15.86 11.46 -7.45
N LYS A 882 -16.75 12.35 -7.88
CA LYS A 882 -16.55 13.80 -7.97
C LYS A 882 -17.85 14.48 -7.58
N PHE A 883 -18.09 14.64 -6.28
CA PHE A 883 -19.29 15.30 -5.77
C PHE A 883 -19.07 16.08 -4.47
N MET A 884 -19.91 17.09 -4.24
CA MET A 884 -20.02 17.86 -3.00
C MET A 884 -21.49 17.95 -2.57
N LEU A 885 -21.77 17.67 -1.29
CA LEU A 885 -23.04 17.94 -0.64
C LEU A 885 -22.89 19.14 0.30
N ILE A 886 -23.83 20.08 0.24
CA ILE A 886 -23.88 21.23 1.14
C ILE A 886 -25.23 21.30 1.86
N ASP A 887 -25.17 21.34 3.19
CA ASP A 887 -26.31 21.50 4.12
C ASP A 887 -27.46 20.48 3.96
N GLY A 888 -27.27 19.40 3.19
CA GLY A 888 -28.35 18.51 2.76
C GLY A 888 -29.38 19.20 1.84
N LYS A 889 -28.96 20.25 1.11
CA LYS A 889 -29.80 21.08 0.22
C LYS A 889 -29.27 21.22 -1.20
N LEU A 890 -27.96 21.07 -1.39
CA LEU A 890 -27.31 21.17 -2.68
C LEU A 890 -26.36 19.98 -2.87
N LEU A 891 -26.53 19.26 -3.97
CA LEU A 891 -25.58 18.31 -4.51
C LEU A 891 -24.93 18.96 -5.74
N GLU A 892 -23.61 18.95 -5.80
CA GLU A 892 -22.83 19.15 -7.02
C GLU A 892 -22.22 17.82 -7.45
N THR A 893 -22.32 17.45 -8.72
CA THR A 893 -21.60 16.30 -9.30
C THR A 893 -21.38 16.45 -10.80
N GLY A 894 -20.41 15.74 -11.36
CA GLY A 894 -20.14 15.70 -12.79
C GLY A 894 -18.79 15.06 -13.11
N SER A 895 -18.19 15.51 -14.21
CA SER A 895 -16.86 15.05 -14.63
C SER A 895 -15.72 15.86 -14.00
N PHE A 896 -16.03 17.06 -13.47
CA PHE A 896 -15.08 18.08 -13.03
C PHE A 896 -14.20 17.66 -11.85
N ASN A 897 -12.90 17.49 -12.10
CA ASN A 897 -11.90 17.41 -11.04
C ASN A 897 -11.65 18.80 -10.44
N TYR A 898 -11.46 18.91 -9.13
CA TYR A 898 -11.20 20.20 -8.46
C TYR A 898 -9.74 20.64 -8.69
N SER A 899 -9.40 21.10 -9.89
CA SER A 899 -8.05 21.52 -10.28
C SER A 899 -8.04 22.76 -11.21
N PRO A 900 -6.94 23.53 -11.23
CA PRO A 900 -6.78 24.62 -12.19
C PRO A 900 -6.81 24.17 -13.66
N ASN A 901 -6.39 22.95 -13.98
CA ASN A 901 -6.41 22.43 -15.35
C ASN A 901 -7.85 22.16 -15.83
N ALA A 902 -8.67 21.53 -14.98
CA ALA A 902 -10.08 21.27 -15.25
C ALA A 902 -10.88 22.56 -15.52
N GLN A 903 -10.63 23.62 -14.72
CA GLN A 903 -11.29 24.92 -14.86
C GLN A 903 -10.88 25.69 -16.13
N ASN A 904 -9.59 25.70 -16.47
CA ASN A 904 -9.05 26.64 -17.47
C ASN A 904 -8.80 26.01 -18.86
N ASN A 905 -8.56 24.71 -18.91
CA ASN A 905 -7.99 24.03 -20.09
C ASN A 905 -8.86 22.88 -20.61
N SER A 906 -9.37 22.01 -19.73
CA SER A 906 -10.19 20.85 -20.11
C SER A 906 -11.66 21.20 -20.32
N PHE A 907 -12.37 20.40 -21.11
CA PHE A 907 -13.83 20.44 -21.21
C PHE A 907 -14.45 19.50 -20.18
N GLU A 908 -15.22 20.04 -19.23
CA GLU A 908 -15.87 19.31 -18.14
C GLU A 908 -17.32 19.77 -17.95
N ASN A 909 -18.10 19.03 -17.15
CA ASN A 909 -19.38 19.48 -16.61
C ASN A 909 -19.40 19.41 -15.08
N ALA A 910 -20.15 20.33 -14.46
CA ALA A 910 -20.56 20.30 -13.06
C ALA A 910 -22.05 20.64 -12.97
N ASN A 911 -22.81 19.81 -12.26
CA ASN A 911 -24.28 19.82 -12.22
C ASN A 911 -24.75 20.05 -10.80
N PHE A 912 -25.66 20.99 -10.62
CA PHE A 912 -26.26 21.33 -9.33
C PHE A 912 -27.67 20.71 -9.24
N ILE A 913 -27.99 20.13 -8.08
CA ILE A 913 -29.21 19.37 -7.83
C ILE A 913 -29.72 19.69 -6.40
N ASP A 914 -31.01 20.00 -6.28
CA ASP A 914 -31.72 20.24 -5.02
C ASP A 914 -32.85 19.22 -4.74
N ASP A 915 -32.89 18.12 -5.51
CA ASP A 915 -33.83 17.03 -5.30
C ASP A 915 -33.57 16.27 -3.98
N LEU A 916 -34.60 16.14 -3.15
CA LEU A 916 -34.50 15.55 -1.82
C LEU A 916 -34.21 14.05 -1.82
N VAL A 917 -34.55 13.31 -2.88
CA VAL A 917 -34.23 11.87 -2.99
C VAL A 917 -32.75 11.72 -3.31
N GLU A 918 -32.22 12.48 -4.26
CA GLU A 918 -30.79 12.46 -4.59
C GLU A 918 -29.92 12.96 -3.43
N LEU A 919 -30.32 14.05 -2.76
CA LEU A 919 -29.62 14.55 -1.57
C LEU A 919 -29.53 13.50 -0.46
N ALA A 920 -30.65 12.79 -0.18
CA ALA A 920 -30.66 11.73 0.83
C ALA A 920 -29.82 10.51 0.41
N ARG A 921 -29.85 10.15 -0.87
CA ARG A 921 -29.13 8.98 -1.42
C ARG A 921 -27.62 9.23 -1.49
N TYR A 922 -27.19 10.39 -1.97
CA TYR A 922 -25.78 10.78 -1.96
C TYR A 922 -25.26 11.00 -0.53
N ALA A 923 -26.07 11.51 0.41
CA ALA A 923 -25.65 11.60 1.81
C ALA A 923 -25.39 10.21 2.43
N ALA A 924 -26.29 9.25 2.21
CA ALA A 924 -26.09 7.87 2.66
C ALA A 924 -24.88 7.19 1.98
N TYR A 925 -24.63 7.50 0.70
CA TYR A 925 -23.45 7.03 -0.03
C TYR A 925 -22.17 7.68 0.48
N PHE A 926 -22.18 8.99 0.81
CA PHE A 926 -21.06 9.65 1.45
C PHE A 926 -20.73 9.02 2.80
N GLU A 927 -21.72 8.70 3.66
CA GLU A 927 -21.45 7.97 4.90
C GLU A 927 -20.82 6.58 4.64
N ARG A 928 -21.19 5.89 3.56
CA ARG A 928 -20.52 4.64 3.15
C ARG A 928 -19.07 4.88 2.74
N LEU A 929 -18.79 5.85 1.87
CA LEU A 929 -17.43 6.20 1.47
C LEU A 929 -16.58 6.65 2.67
N TRP A 930 -17.19 7.43 3.58
CA TRP A 930 -16.60 7.86 4.83
C TRP A 930 -16.22 6.66 5.70
N LEU A 931 -17.15 5.74 5.98
CA LEU A 931 -16.91 4.54 6.81
C LEU A 931 -15.88 3.58 6.22
N LEU A 932 -15.81 3.47 4.89
CA LEU A 932 -14.82 2.63 4.19
C LEU A 932 -13.44 3.28 4.09
N GLY A 933 -13.37 4.61 4.09
CA GLY A 933 -12.11 5.35 4.09
C GLY A 933 -11.41 5.29 5.45
N TRP A 934 -10.08 5.26 5.41
CA TRP A 934 -9.23 5.36 6.60
C TRP A 934 -8.79 6.82 6.83
N GLU A 935 -8.40 7.15 8.06
CA GLU A 935 -7.93 8.51 8.38
C GLU A 935 -6.65 8.83 7.62
N ALA A 936 -6.56 10.07 7.10
CA ALA A 936 -5.33 10.52 6.45
C ALA A 936 -4.21 10.67 7.49
N PRO A 937 -3.00 10.14 7.23
CA PRO A 937 -1.93 10.14 8.23
C PRO A 937 -1.49 11.56 8.60
N PRO A 938 -1.10 11.81 9.86
CA PRO A 938 -0.71 13.14 10.31
C PRO A 938 0.49 13.67 9.54
N ALA A 939 0.49 14.97 9.24
CA ALA A 939 1.55 15.63 8.49
C ALA A 939 2.91 15.44 9.17
N THR A 940 3.78 14.62 8.56
CA THR A 940 5.10 14.22 9.12
C THR A 940 6.10 15.37 9.27
N ARG A 941 5.75 16.55 8.75
CA ARG A 941 6.40 17.85 8.94
C ARG A 941 5.28 18.89 8.85
N LYS A 942 5.30 19.91 9.72
CA LYS A 942 4.42 21.07 9.53
C LYS A 942 4.62 21.62 8.11
N PRO A 943 3.56 21.74 7.28
CA PRO A 943 3.60 22.51 6.05
C PRO A 943 4.18 23.89 6.34
N SER A 944 4.81 24.53 5.34
CA SER A 944 5.15 25.94 5.50
C SER A 944 3.89 26.75 5.82
N GLN A 945 3.98 27.72 6.73
CA GLN A 945 2.87 28.66 6.97
C GLN A 945 2.53 29.52 5.73
N ALA A 946 3.34 29.44 4.68
CA ALA A 946 3.01 29.92 3.34
C ALA A 946 2.24 28.84 2.57
N ARG A 947 1.12 29.27 1.95
CA ARG A 947 0.31 28.72 0.83
C ARG A 947 0.65 27.30 0.31
N PRO A 948 -0.37 26.47 -0.04
CA PRO A 948 -0.16 25.18 -0.69
C PRO A 948 0.92 25.23 -1.78
N SER A 949 2.05 24.56 -1.55
CA SER A 949 3.11 24.47 -2.55
C SER A 949 2.73 23.37 -3.53
N LEU A 950 2.09 23.75 -4.63
CA LEU A 950 1.98 22.88 -5.80
C LEU A 950 3.39 22.55 -6.27
N ALA A 951 3.73 21.27 -6.29
CA ALA A 951 4.87 20.82 -7.09
C ALA A 951 4.53 20.97 -8.58
N ASN A 952 5.56 20.84 -9.40
CA ASN A 952 5.63 21.25 -10.80
C ASN A 952 4.38 20.88 -11.64
N PRO A 953 3.64 21.84 -12.25
CA PRO A 953 2.36 21.56 -12.94
C PRO A 953 2.48 20.68 -14.20
N SER A 954 3.69 20.28 -14.60
CA SER A 954 3.94 19.34 -15.70
C SER A 954 3.88 17.86 -15.29
N ALA A 955 3.75 17.52 -14.00
CA ALA A 955 3.72 16.13 -13.52
C ALA A 955 2.34 15.46 -13.60
N LEU A 956 1.27 16.22 -13.85
CA LEU A 956 -0.11 15.74 -13.90
C LEU A 956 -0.46 15.16 -15.29
N GLN A 957 0.14 14.01 -15.63
CA GLN A 957 -0.18 13.21 -16.83
C GLN A 957 -0.06 11.69 -16.58
N VAL A 958 -1.02 11.11 -15.84
CA VAL A 958 -1.60 9.77 -16.10
C VAL A 958 -3.06 9.80 -15.63
#